data_AF-A0A0P7BUY4-F1
#
_entry.id   AF-A0A0P7BUY4-F1
#
_cell.length_a   1.000
_cell.length_b   1.000
_cell.length_c   1.000
_cell.angle_alpha   90.00
_cell.angle_beta   90.00
_cell.angle_gamma   90.00
#
_symmetry.space_group_name_H-M   'P 1'
#
loop_
_entity.id
_entity.type
_entity.pdbx_description
1 polymer ?
#
loop_
_entity_poly.entity_id
_entity_poly.type
_entity_poly.pdbx_seq_one_letter_code
_entity_poly.pdbx_strand_id
1 'polypeptide(L)'
;MIHSASLPGQTEQPAPHRPVGSRQAREARRQGPISEGTVVHVGPPIQDEEEANGEKEQKKVKQEAALSKHHWKQLEAQLALKRQKEEKQRQDAYLEDAYRERMSMTDDDDDETWDPIEDMAQDSRDRYIDLIKHFLWMDTASAKENDTPGVGVESKTGDLAQVEKAQPTGKKGKKKAKPKAAAAKADGSNAGFVGQEKLVAMQESYGGGAAPDLQEPDKSNIETEGEMRKRLSEGVKKNNESMSGWQIVGTLENPHETYSKTAPMTKDEIDWVVNDILEIKVLLFCRLLLAQASMLPAALRATSVQEFLDDAEITESNLPDLCLKVEKPSLQEIRDACADFARGDEVGETAKVEGDDYEDEALEDLLIEDLLIEDSRYRHLHSRDWLFDTVMKSVMAKSPRKKKKSKAKSRNSKVTICGRSIWNHASEKAMSRDGWLQFSILAKDCDLKHAIQLCRNWAEFTELNHLTLWQYFPASNWVSWSSDRLIRQLQELRLFPYFTDLDAQKYSRHNQVGGRTRGRRQHDFVEARNVISAHMKRNDPVTRRFIQYLVMRTGEVLVLVRDGKTGRVITAPPEEHLWTYRKKQGLGRASKSEWENVLTIGPDYFDMTDRLREWRFGFDDYYDIFVWDFVPDQAAIGMYNVVVTELRNAWRITHPRDVYRHMQPLLQTLTREKDTMRTRQIKEGERVESLWETVNDNSTEFRLFDIKDGGVTCRSGAEMATSAYMFYNEANAAEDEVLFPDELGSNDDGHLGNKMRSIRKGLEAINKGKDPMKAQVISGIATANTEPHRPDKLDLFINYEDQYGKFPMEFGPDFMPPSKWPALLPLAQAFGGTHPSARFALLRLWSAAHYYPFMVGLFNRQNTSFLDSTGRSWEWKSVPKDMPASEFSAHRVTGARLDLLRAQFGDRVVNRGDLILVMGADSADLLKYCTAVTFALQTKPWLREIDLWKSFVNVDLDFVASLDPFWLD
;
A
#
# COMPACT_ATOMS: atom_id res chain seq x y z
N MET A 1 -11.80 -61.09 -13.16
CA MET A 1 -13.07 -61.22 -13.92
C MET A 1 -13.24 -59.92 -14.71
N ILE A 2 -13.39 -59.88 -16.04
CA ILE A 2 -13.45 -60.91 -17.09
C ILE A 2 -12.70 -60.38 -18.34
N HIS A 3 -12.09 -61.29 -19.13
CA HIS A 3 -11.51 -61.24 -20.51
C HIS A 3 -11.35 -59.90 -21.29
N SER A 4 -10.27 -59.58 -22.05
CA SER A 4 -9.40 -60.31 -23.02
C SER A 4 -10.12 -60.68 -24.35
N ALA A 5 -9.55 -60.65 -25.57
CA ALA A 5 -8.13 -60.56 -26.01
C ALA A 5 -7.94 -60.15 -27.51
N SER A 6 -6.68 -59.89 -27.90
CA SER A 6 -5.96 -60.28 -29.16
C SER A 6 -6.41 -59.95 -30.61
N LEU A 7 -5.57 -59.15 -31.32
CA LEU A 7 -4.68 -59.49 -32.48
C LEU A 7 -5.26 -60.20 -33.77
N PRO A 8 -4.47 -60.59 -34.81
CA PRO A 8 -3.76 -59.73 -35.81
C PRO A 8 -3.89 -60.20 -37.31
N GLY A 9 -3.19 -59.56 -38.26
CA GLY A 9 -2.91 -60.02 -39.66
C GLY A 9 -3.47 -59.07 -40.74
N GLN A 10 -2.83 -58.69 -41.87
CA GLN A 10 -1.83 -59.25 -42.82
C GLN A 10 -2.36 -60.10 -44.00
N THR A 11 -2.50 -59.45 -45.17
CA THR A 11 -2.43 -59.96 -46.57
C THR A 11 -2.23 -58.74 -47.52
N GLU A 12 -1.64 -58.78 -48.72
CA GLU A 12 -0.65 -59.70 -49.34
C GLU A 12 0.04 -59.02 -50.57
N GLN A 13 1.37 -59.18 -50.71
CA GLN A 13 2.18 -59.25 -51.97
C GLN A 13 2.14 -58.10 -53.04
N PRO A 14 3.06 -58.07 -54.04
CA PRO A 14 4.52 -58.22 -53.99
C PRO A 14 5.32 -57.07 -54.69
N ALA A 15 6.65 -57.18 -54.75
CA ALA A 15 7.61 -56.29 -55.42
C ALA A 15 7.99 -56.83 -56.84
N PRO A 16 9.08 -56.43 -57.57
CA PRO A 16 10.12 -55.40 -57.32
C PRO A 16 10.57 -54.58 -58.57
N HIS A 17 11.50 -53.61 -58.40
CA HIS A 17 12.86 -53.66 -59.02
C HIS A 17 13.83 -52.58 -58.50
N ARG A 18 15.14 -52.75 -58.79
CA ARG A 18 16.29 -51.94 -58.35
C ARG A 18 17.45 -52.09 -59.35
N PRO A 19 18.46 -51.19 -59.35
CA PRO A 19 19.87 -51.65 -59.42
C PRO A 19 20.86 -50.84 -58.56
N VAL A 20 22.14 -51.28 -58.53
CA VAL A 20 23.26 -50.81 -57.67
C VAL A 20 24.62 -51.10 -58.35
N GLY A 21 25.69 -50.29 -58.14
CA GLY A 21 27.10 -50.64 -58.43
C GLY A 21 28.04 -49.42 -58.54
N SER A 22 29.38 -49.49 -58.36
CA SER A 22 30.27 -50.64 -58.04
C SER A 22 31.52 -50.25 -57.19
N ARG A 23 32.72 -50.85 -57.35
CA ARG A 23 33.77 -51.02 -56.28
C ARG A 23 35.23 -51.26 -56.76
N GLN A 24 36.19 -51.25 -55.81
CA GLN A 24 37.60 -51.82 -55.75
C GLN A 24 38.79 -50.81 -55.76
N ALA A 25 40.03 -51.07 -55.27
CA ALA A 25 40.61 -52.01 -54.24
C ALA A 25 42.15 -51.75 -54.02
N ARG A 26 42.82 -52.52 -53.11
CA ARG A 26 44.30 -52.71 -52.87
C ARG A 26 45.07 -51.61 -52.10
N GLU A 27 46.14 -51.84 -51.31
CA GLU A 27 46.70 -53.01 -50.55
C GLU A 27 47.73 -52.51 -49.45
N ALA A 28 48.40 -53.37 -48.66
CA ALA A 28 49.22 -53.00 -47.45
C ALA A 28 50.78 -53.07 -47.67
N ARG A 29 51.72 -52.65 -46.77
CA ARG A 29 51.98 -53.05 -45.35
C ARG A 29 53.22 -52.34 -44.69
N ARG A 30 53.27 -52.28 -43.33
CA ARG A 30 54.44 -52.28 -42.37
C ARG A 30 55.40 -51.06 -42.11
N GLN A 31 55.46 -50.70 -40.80
CA GLN A 31 56.64 -50.40 -39.91
C GLN A 31 57.50 -49.10 -40.09
N GLY A 32 57.93 -48.49 -38.97
CA GLY A 32 58.88 -47.35 -38.84
C GLY A 32 60.27 -47.79 -38.29
N PRO A 33 61.06 -47.00 -37.51
CA PRO A 33 60.81 -45.68 -36.86
C PRO A 33 62.01 -44.68 -36.99
N ILE A 34 62.29 -43.84 -35.96
CA ILE A 34 63.54 -43.07 -35.67
C ILE A 34 63.65 -41.65 -36.30
N SER A 35 64.70 -40.91 -35.93
CA SER A 35 64.77 -39.46 -35.67
C SER A 35 65.83 -38.68 -36.47
N GLU A 36 65.79 -37.34 -36.31
CA GLU A 36 66.85 -36.35 -36.64
C GLU A 36 67.22 -36.12 -38.11
N GLY A 37 67.44 -34.85 -38.48
CA GLY A 37 67.64 -34.45 -39.88
C GLY A 37 67.70 -32.93 -40.12
N THR A 38 68.45 -32.19 -39.30
CA THR A 38 68.76 -30.76 -39.51
C THR A 38 69.60 -30.57 -40.78
N VAL A 39 69.36 -29.50 -41.58
CA VAL A 39 70.36 -28.65 -42.31
C VAL A 39 69.69 -27.77 -43.40
N VAL A 40 69.81 -26.42 -43.26
CA VAL A 40 70.10 -25.38 -44.34
C VAL A 40 69.13 -25.29 -45.55
N HIS A 41 68.64 -24.15 -46.10
CA HIS A 41 68.76 -22.68 -45.96
C HIS A 41 67.65 -22.01 -46.86
N VAL A 42 67.36 -20.70 -46.97
CA VAL A 42 67.66 -19.43 -46.26
C VAL A 42 66.62 -18.37 -46.72
N GLY A 43 66.50 -17.21 -46.05
CA GLY A 43 65.93 -15.98 -46.63
C GLY A 43 64.76 -15.33 -45.85
N PRO A 44 64.55 -13.99 -45.92
CA PRO A 44 63.61 -13.25 -45.05
C PRO A 44 62.31 -12.76 -45.78
N PRO A 45 61.30 -12.22 -45.03
CA PRO A 45 59.95 -11.99 -45.55
C PRO A 45 59.68 -10.59 -46.13
N ILE A 46 58.58 -10.47 -46.89
CA ILE A 46 58.03 -9.22 -47.45
C ILE A 46 56.52 -9.03 -47.18
N GLN A 47 55.78 -10.07 -46.76
CA GLN A 47 54.31 -10.08 -46.81
C GLN A 47 53.61 -9.20 -45.74
N ASP A 48 54.20 -9.05 -44.56
CA ASP A 48 53.53 -8.42 -43.40
C ASP A 48 53.23 -6.91 -43.62
N GLU A 49 53.98 -6.21 -44.45
CA GLU A 49 53.73 -4.79 -44.76
C GLU A 49 52.62 -4.58 -45.81
N GLU A 50 52.42 -5.54 -46.74
CA GLU A 50 51.35 -5.44 -47.74
C GLU A 50 49.97 -5.66 -47.11
N GLU A 51 49.81 -6.67 -46.25
CA GLU A 51 48.55 -6.90 -45.54
C GLU A 51 48.17 -5.72 -44.62
N ALA A 52 49.16 -5.13 -43.93
CA ALA A 52 48.99 -3.98 -43.06
C ALA A 52 48.61 -2.68 -43.82
N ASN A 53 48.87 -2.58 -45.12
CA ASN A 53 48.35 -1.51 -45.97
C ASN A 53 46.98 -1.84 -46.57
N GLY A 54 46.75 -3.09 -47.01
CA GLY A 54 45.46 -3.53 -47.52
C GLY A 54 44.31 -3.31 -46.52
N GLU A 55 44.54 -3.57 -45.23
CA GLU A 55 43.57 -3.24 -44.18
C GLU A 55 43.23 -1.74 -44.10
N LYS A 56 44.23 -0.86 -44.24
CA LYS A 56 44.05 0.59 -44.13
C LYS A 56 43.25 1.12 -45.32
N GLU A 57 43.54 0.64 -46.53
CA GLU A 57 42.79 1.01 -47.72
C GLU A 57 41.35 0.50 -47.66
N GLN A 58 41.10 -0.75 -47.23
CA GLN A 58 39.73 -1.24 -47.01
C GLN A 58 38.96 -0.39 -45.99
N LYS A 59 39.60 0.00 -44.88
CA LYS A 59 38.98 0.87 -43.85
C LYS A 59 38.66 2.27 -44.43
N LYS A 60 39.54 2.83 -45.26
CA LYS A 60 39.33 4.12 -45.95
C LYS A 60 38.20 4.05 -46.98
N VAL A 61 38.22 3.07 -47.89
CA VAL A 61 37.16 2.84 -48.90
C VAL A 61 35.79 2.62 -48.23
N LYS A 62 35.75 1.94 -47.09
CA LYS A 62 34.50 1.74 -46.32
C LYS A 62 33.97 3.04 -45.70
N GLN A 63 34.83 3.97 -45.31
CA GLN A 63 34.44 5.31 -44.85
C GLN A 63 33.97 6.20 -46.02
N GLU A 64 34.71 6.22 -47.13
CA GLU A 64 34.35 6.96 -48.35
C GLU A 64 33.02 6.46 -48.94
N ALA A 65 32.77 5.15 -48.93
CA ALA A 65 31.47 4.57 -49.31
C ALA A 65 30.33 4.92 -48.33
N ALA A 66 30.62 5.06 -47.03
CA ALA A 66 29.62 5.49 -46.04
C ALA A 66 29.23 6.97 -46.23
N LEU A 67 30.23 7.85 -46.44
CA LEU A 67 30.02 9.26 -46.78
C LEU A 67 29.26 9.39 -48.11
N SER A 68 29.59 8.58 -49.12
CA SER A 68 28.90 8.55 -50.41
C SER A 68 27.42 8.14 -50.26
N LYS A 69 27.12 7.15 -49.39
CA LYS A 69 25.73 6.77 -49.07
C LYS A 69 24.97 7.85 -48.30
N HIS A 70 25.63 8.59 -47.41
CA HIS A 70 25.01 9.74 -46.74
C HIS A 70 24.68 10.85 -47.75
N HIS A 71 25.65 11.22 -48.59
CA HIS A 71 25.47 12.23 -49.62
C HIS A 71 24.37 11.84 -50.62
N TRP A 72 24.32 10.56 -51.04
CA TRP A 72 23.24 10.07 -51.90
C TRP A 72 21.86 10.21 -51.27
N LYS A 73 21.68 9.78 -50.00
CA LYS A 73 20.42 9.97 -49.27
C LYS A 73 20.03 11.45 -49.12
N GLN A 74 21.00 12.33 -48.91
CA GLN A 74 20.77 13.76 -48.77
C GLN A 74 20.34 14.40 -50.11
N LEU A 75 20.90 13.93 -51.23
CA LEU A 75 20.55 14.36 -52.58
C LEU A 75 19.18 13.78 -53.02
N GLU A 76 18.90 12.53 -52.67
CA GLU A 76 17.59 11.87 -52.83
C GLU A 76 16.49 12.60 -52.04
N ALA A 77 16.75 13.00 -50.79
CA ALA A 77 15.84 13.83 -50.00
C ALA A 77 15.60 15.22 -50.62
N GLN A 78 16.64 15.88 -51.15
CA GLN A 78 16.48 17.15 -51.89
C GLN A 78 15.65 16.98 -53.17
N LEU A 79 15.83 15.88 -53.91
CA LEU A 79 15.03 15.57 -55.09
C LEU A 79 13.56 15.27 -54.74
N ALA A 80 13.30 14.57 -53.63
CA ALA A 80 11.95 14.34 -53.13
C ALA A 80 11.26 15.66 -52.71
N LEU A 81 11.96 16.53 -51.98
CA LEU A 81 11.47 17.84 -51.57
C LEU A 81 11.23 18.76 -52.78
N LYS A 82 12.10 18.71 -53.81
CA LYS A 82 11.86 19.43 -55.07
C LYS A 82 10.62 18.90 -55.81
N ARG A 83 10.43 17.58 -55.87
CA ARG A 83 9.22 16.97 -56.46
C ARG A 83 7.96 17.39 -55.72
N GLN A 84 7.95 17.36 -54.38
CA GLN A 84 6.82 17.88 -53.59
C GLN A 84 6.56 19.37 -53.87
N LYS A 85 7.59 20.17 -54.12
CA LYS A 85 7.42 21.58 -54.47
C LYS A 85 6.87 21.78 -55.90
N GLU A 86 7.31 20.99 -56.87
CA GLU A 86 6.76 20.98 -58.24
C GLU A 86 5.32 20.44 -58.26
N GLU A 87 5.02 19.42 -57.47
CA GLU A 87 3.69 18.83 -57.31
C GLU A 87 2.73 19.79 -56.59
N LYS A 88 3.18 20.45 -55.52
CA LYS A 88 2.43 21.55 -54.91
C LYS A 88 2.22 22.69 -55.91
N GLN A 89 3.22 23.10 -56.68
CA GLN A 89 3.03 24.14 -57.71
C GLN A 89 2.03 23.74 -58.79
N ARG A 90 1.87 22.44 -59.10
CA ARG A 90 0.79 21.95 -59.97
C ARG A 90 -0.58 21.94 -59.28
N GLN A 91 -0.65 21.70 -57.96
CA GLN A 91 -1.88 21.82 -57.19
C GLN A 91 -2.30 23.28 -57.04
N ASP A 92 -1.38 24.17 -56.66
CA ASP A 92 -1.59 25.61 -56.56
C ASP A 92 -2.04 26.19 -57.92
N ALA A 93 -1.40 25.81 -59.03
CA ALA A 93 -1.82 26.24 -60.37
C ALA A 93 -3.16 25.64 -60.82
N TYR A 94 -3.47 24.39 -60.46
CA TYR A 94 -4.78 23.79 -60.72
C TYR A 94 -5.89 24.46 -59.91
N LEU A 95 -5.60 24.87 -58.67
CA LEU A 95 -6.49 25.68 -57.85
C LEU A 95 -6.66 27.10 -58.41
N GLU A 96 -5.60 27.71 -58.95
CA GLU A 96 -5.68 29.04 -59.57
C GLU A 96 -6.45 29.03 -60.90
N ASP A 97 -6.28 28.00 -61.75
CA ASP A 97 -7.11 27.81 -62.95
C ASP A 97 -8.57 27.48 -62.57
N ALA A 98 -8.82 26.61 -61.58
CA ALA A 98 -10.17 26.32 -61.11
C ALA A 98 -10.84 27.52 -60.39
N TYR A 99 -10.05 28.42 -59.81
CA TYR A 99 -10.53 29.69 -59.26
C TYR A 99 -10.87 30.67 -60.39
N ARG A 100 -10.03 30.78 -61.42
CA ARG A 100 -10.37 31.57 -62.63
C ARG A 100 -11.59 31.04 -63.36
N GLU A 101 -11.75 29.73 -63.47
CA GLU A 101 -12.92 29.10 -64.10
C GLU A 101 -14.20 29.48 -63.34
N ARG A 102 -14.18 29.46 -62.00
CA ARG A 102 -15.29 29.96 -61.16
C ARG A 102 -15.54 31.46 -61.32
N MET A 103 -14.50 32.29 -61.26
CA MET A 103 -14.63 33.74 -61.47
C MET A 103 -15.21 34.06 -62.85
N SER A 104 -14.86 33.30 -63.89
CA SER A 104 -15.44 33.43 -65.23
C SER A 104 -16.87 32.88 -65.37
N MET A 105 -17.42 32.30 -64.30
CA MET A 105 -18.82 31.90 -64.19
C MET A 105 -19.62 32.74 -63.17
N THR A 106 -19.05 33.85 -62.70
CA THR A 106 -19.71 34.85 -61.84
C THR A 106 -19.65 36.28 -62.41
N ASP A 107 -19.29 36.44 -63.69
CA ASP A 107 -19.21 37.73 -64.42
C ASP A 107 -20.50 38.04 -65.24
N ASP A 108 -21.53 37.19 -65.16
CA ASP A 108 -22.87 37.39 -65.75
C ASP A 108 -23.95 37.33 -64.63
N ASP A 109 -24.95 38.22 -64.76
CA ASP A 109 -26.14 38.45 -63.90
C ASP A 109 -25.93 39.00 -62.46
N ASP A 110 -26.25 40.30 -62.29
CA ASP A 110 -26.63 40.94 -61.02
C ASP A 110 -27.91 40.28 -60.45
N ASP A 111 -27.87 39.77 -59.21
CA ASP A 111 -29.01 39.81 -58.27
C ASP A 111 -28.55 39.51 -56.82
N GLU A 112 -29.41 39.80 -55.84
CA GLU A 112 -29.04 39.95 -54.41
C GLU A 112 -28.34 38.73 -53.77
N THR A 113 -27.21 38.99 -53.09
CA THR A 113 -26.29 37.96 -52.57
C THR A 113 -26.91 37.05 -51.51
N TRP A 114 -27.03 35.76 -51.84
CA TRP A 114 -27.24 34.67 -50.90
C TRP A 114 -25.97 33.82 -50.87
N ASP A 115 -25.14 33.92 -49.82
CA ASP A 115 -23.92 33.10 -49.67
C ASP A 115 -24.14 31.99 -48.62
N PRO A 116 -24.30 30.71 -49.05
CA PRO A 116 -24.49 29.59 -48.14
C PRO A 116 -23.32 29.33 -47.17
N ILE A 117 -22.16 29.97 -47.35
CA ILE A 117 -21.00 29.82 -46.46
C ILE A 117 -21.09 30.79 -45.28
N GLU A 118 -21.48 32.05 -45.50
CA GLU A 118 -21.66 33.02 -44.40
C GLU A 118 -22.84 32.62 -43.51
N ASP A 119 -23.99 32.24 -44.10
CA ASP A 119 -25.14 31.76 -43.33
C ASP A 119 -24.80 30.51 -42.49
N MET A 120 -24.09 29.54 -43.05
CA MET A 120 -23.64 28.33 -42.32
C MET A 120 -22.65 28.65 -41.19
N ALA A 121 -21.77 29.63 -41.38
CA ALA A 121 -20.82 30.06 -40.35
C ALA A 121 -21.52 30.83 -39.21
N GLN A 122 -22.52 31.65 -39.53
CA GLN A 122 -23.35 32.35 -38.56
C GLN A 122 -24.19 31.36 -37.74
N ASP A 123 -24.84 30.40 -38.41
CA ASP A 123 -25.61 29.32 -37.78
C ASP A 123 -24.72 28.45 -36.86
N SER A 124 -23.44 28.28 -37.21
CA SER A 124 -22.45 27.54 -36.41
C SER A 124 -21.95 28.37 -35.21
N ARG A 125 -21.67 29.67 -35.40
CA ARG A 125 -21.38 30.62 -34.32
C ARG A 125 -22.46 30.62 -33.25
N ASP A 126 -23.72 30.72 -33.67
CA ASP A 126 -24.84 30.83 -32.73
C ASP A 126 -25.07 29.51 -31.97
N ARG A 127 -24.84 28.34 -32.59
CA ARG A 127 -24.84 27.05 -31.88
C ARG A 127 -23.79 27.00 -30.76
N TYR A 128 -22.59 27.56 -30.98
CA TYR A 128 -21.53 27.67 -29.97
C TYR A 128 -21.86 28.69 -28.87
N ILE A 129 -22.42 29.85 -29.22
CA ILE A 129 -22.86 30.86 -28.24
C ILE A 129 -23.98 30.30 -27.36
N ASP A 130 -24.93 29.56 -27.92
CA ASP A 130 -25.97 28.84 -27.16
C ASP A 130 -25.39 27.78 -26.23
N LEU A 131 -24.32 27.06 -26.61
CA LEU A 131 -23.65 26.10 -25.71
C LEU A 131 -23.06 26.81 -24.49
N ILE A 132 -22.43 27.97 -24.69
CA ILE A 132 -21.87 28.78 -23.60
C ILE A 132 -22.99 29.34 -22.71
N LYS A 133 -24.08 29.87 -23.29
CA LYS A 133 -25.25 30.33 -22.53
C LYS A 133 -25.89 29.18 -21.74
N HIS A 134 -26.02 28.00 -22.34
CA HIS A 134 -26.52 26.79 -21.68
C HIS A 134 -25.62 26.34 -20.52
N PHE A 135 -24.30 26.36 -20.69
CA PHE A 135 -23.34 26.09 -19.61
C PHE A 135 -23.50 27.06 -18.44
N LEU A 136 -23.64 28.36 -18.72
CA LEU A 136 -23.80 29.41 -17.72
C LEU A 136 -25.21 29.51 -17.12
N TRP A 137 -26.16 28.67 -17.58
CA TRP A 137 -27.59 28.76 -17.27
C TRP A 137 -28.19 30.15 -17.52
N MET A 138 -27.77 30.79 -18.62
CA MET A 138 -28.35 32.05 -19.11
C MET A 138 -29.57 31.78 -20.00
N ASP A 139 -30.59 32.64 -19.94
CA ASP A 139 -31.77 32.59 -20.80
C ASP A 139 -31.37 32.61 -22.30
N THR A 140 -31.58 31.51 -23.01
CA THR A 140 -31.51 31.49 -24.48
C THR A 140 -32.82 31.99 -25.08
N ALA A 141 -32.76 32.85 -26.10
CA ALA A 141 -33.96 33.40 -26.74
C ALA A 141 -34.84 32.30 -27.37
N SER A 142 -34.22 31.19 -27.80
CA SER A 142 -34.84 29.99 -28.35
C SER A 142 -35.75 29.22 -27.37
N ALA A 143 -35.66 29.46 -26.06
CA ALA A 143 -36.45 28.73 -25.05
C ALA A 143 -37.95 29.08 -25.04
N LYS A 144 -38.41 30.07 -25.82
CA LYS A 144 -39.78 30.62 -25.73
C LYS A 144 -40.77 30.19 -26.81
N GLU A 145 -40.36 29.39 -27.80
CA GLU A 145 -41.27 28.97 -28.90
C GLU A 145 -41.84 27.55 -28.78
N ASN A 146 -41.25 26.67 -27.96
CA ASN A 146 -41.67 25.26 -27.88
C ASN A 146 -42.76 24.94 -26.83
N ASP A 147 -43.28 25.93 -26.10
CA ASP A 147 -44.26 25.71 -25.02
C ASP A 147 -45.62 26.37 -25.30
N THR A 148 -46.29 25.93 -26.37
CA THR A 148 -47.76 26.05 -26.51
C THR A 148 -48.38 24.72 -27.00
N PRO A 149 -49.58 24.35 -26.51
CA PRO A 149 -50.11 23.00 -26.70
C PRO A 149 -50.72 22.79 -28.09
N GLY A 150 -50.16 21.84 -28.85
CA GLY A 150 -50.65 21.45 -30.18
C GLY A 150 -52.04 20.81 -30.16
N VAL A 151 -53.07 21.56 -30.53
CA VAL A 151 -54.44 21.06 -30.76
C VAL A 151 -54.51 20.38 -32.14
N GLY A 152 -54.65 19.04 -32.17
CA GLY A 152 -54.66 18.25 -33.40
C GLY A 152 -56.07 17.82 -33.87
N VAL A 153 -56.47 18.29 -35.06
CA VAL A 153 -57.69 17.94 -35.83
C VAL A 153 -57.35 18.23 -37.31
N GLU A 154 -57.55 17.37 -38.33
CA GLU A 154 -58.08 16.01 -38.41
C GLU A 154 -57.62 15.28 -39.70
N SER A 155 -57.95 13.98 -39.79
CA SER A 155 -58.31 13.19 -40.99
C SER A 155 -57.22 12.52 -41.81
N LYS A 156 -57.37 11.29 -42.34
CA LYS A 156 -58.35 10.16 -42.24
C LYS A 156 -57.61 8.93 -42.86
N THR A 157 -57.90 7.64 -42.67
CA THR A 157 -59.00 6.78 -42.15
C THR A 157 -58.37 5.39 -41.85
N GLY A 158 -58.95 4.42 -41.14
CA GLY A 158 -60.24 4.33 -40.42
C GLY A 158 -60.50 2.89 -39.91
N ASP A 159 -61.42 2.76 -38.96
CA ASP A 159 -62.25 1.58 -38.59
C ASP A 159 -61.59 0.24 -38.15
N LEU A 160 -62.12 -0.52 -37.17
CA LEU A 160 -63.16 -0.29 -36.15
C LEU A 160 -63.11 -1.42 -35.09
N ALA A 161 -63.42 -1.12 -33.82
CA ALA A 161 -64.08 -1.98 -32.79
C ALA A 161 -63.48 -3.38 -32.41
N GLN A 162 -63.67 -3.95 -31.20
CA GLN A 162 -64.20 -3.42 -29.93
C GLN A 162 -63.67 -4.22 -28.71
N VAL A 163 -63.85 -3.60 -27.55
CA VAL A 163 -63.67 -4.03 -26.15
C VAL A 163 -64.22 -5.43 -25.80
N GLU A 164 -63.52 -6.20 -24.94
CA GLU A 164 -64.08 -6.84 -23.71
C GLU A 164 -63.00 -7.53 -22.83
N LYS A 165 -63.41 -8.02 -21.65
CA LYS A 165 -62.55 -8.39 -20.49
C LYS A 165 -62.28 -9.89 -20.41
N ALA A 166 -61.15 -10.31 -19.81
CA ALA A 166 -61.07 -11.43 -18.85
C ALA A 166 -59.67 -11.59 -18.19
N GLN A 167 -59.65 -12.17 -16.98
CA GLN A 167 -58.49 -12.88 -16.43
C GLN A 167 -58.58 -14.40 -16.80
N PRO A 168 -57.79 -15.31 -16.20
CA PRO A 168 -56.45 -15.66 -16.65
C PRO A 168 -56.36 -17.15 -17.08
N THR A 169 -55.24 -17.56 -17.70
CA THR A 169 -54.62 -18.91 -17.53
C THR A 169 -53.36 -19.01 -18.38
N GLY A 170 -52.42 -19.89 -17.99
CA GLY A 170 -51.21 -20.16 -18.77
C GLY A 170 -51.09 -21.62 -19.23
N LYS A 171 -50.40 -21.86 -20.34
CA LYS A 171 -49.81 -23.17 -20.67
C LYS A 171 -48.59 -23.03 -21.59
N LYS A 172 -47.71 -24.04 -21.57
CA LYS A 172 -46.35 -24.01 -22.13
C LYS A 172 -46.33 -24.27 -23.63
N GLY A 173 -45.45 -23.58 -24.37
CA GLY A 173 -45.13 -23.88 -25.77
C GLY A 173 -43.66 -23.59 -26.11
N LYS A 174 -42.80 -24.62 -26.12
CA LYS A 174 -41.39 -24.50 -26.56
C LYS A 174 -41.31 -24.49 -28.09
N LYS A 175 -40.48 -23.60 -28.66
CA LYS A 175 -39.72 -23.88 -29.88
C LYS A 175 -38.34 -23.20 -29.81
N LYS A 176 -37.31 -23.87 -30.35
CA LYS A 176 -35.91 -23.41 -30.35
C LYS A 176 -35.64 -22.46 -31.51
N ALA A 177 -34.79 -21.46 -31.30
CA ALA A 177 -33.97 -20.85 -32.34
C ALA A 177 -32.48 -21.13 -32.01
N LYS A 178 -31.61 -21.22 -33.04
CA LYS A 178 -30.15 -21.21 -32.87
C LYS A 178 -29.66 -19.76 -32.92
N PRO A 179 -28.57 -19.40 -32.20
CA PRO A 179 -27.97 -18.07 -32.32
C PRO A 179 -27.32 -17.88 -33.71
N LYS A 180 -27.38 -16.67 -34.24
CA LYS A 180 -26.39 -16.16 -35.20
C LYS A 180 -25.24 -15.56 -34.41
N ALA A 181 -24.01 -15.68 -34.92
CA ALA A 181 -22.84 -15.10 -34.28
C ALA A 181 -22.85 -13.56 -34.42
N ALA A 182 -22.55 -12.86 -33.32
CA ALA A 182 -22.03 -11.51 -33.37
C ALA A 182 -20.50 -11.60 -33.51
N ALA A 183 -19.88 -10.66 -34.24
CA ALA A 183 -18.43 -10.59 -34.35
C ALA A 183 -17.85 -9.98 -33.07
N ALA A 184 -16.92 -10.70 -32.42
CA ALA A 184 -16.15 -10.12 -31.32
C ALA A 184 -15.13 -9.13 -31.89
N LYS A 185 -15.23 -7.86 -31.49
CA LYS A 185 -14.04 -7.00 -31.40
C LYS A 185 -13.20 -7.50 -30.23
N ALA A 186 -11.88 -7.44 -30.35
CA ALA A 186 -10.97 -7.91 -29.33
C ALA A 186 -10.62 -6.77 -28.36
N ASP A 187 -11.38 -6.67 -27.26
CA ASP A 187 -10.94 -5.90 -26.09
C ASP A 187 -9.85 -6.67 -25.33
N GLY A 188 -8.81 -5.96 -24.91
CA GLY A 188 -7.68 -6.52 -24.15
C GLY A 188 -8.09 -6.84 -22.72
N SER A 189 -8.70 -8.02 -22.50
CA SER A 189 -9.29 -8.41 -21.23
C SER A 189 -8.26 -8.74 -20.14
N ASN A 190 -7.67 -7.72 -19.52
CA ASN A 190 -6.82 -7.86 -18.31
C ASN A 190 -7.64 -7.81 -17.00
N ALA A 191 -8.98 -7.86 -17.10
CA ALA A 191 -9.95 -7.74 -16.01
C ALA A 191 -10.08 -8.99 -15.11
N GLY A 192 -8.99 -9.71 -14.88
CA GLY A 192 -8.94 -10.93 -14.06
C GLY A 192 -7.77 -11.01 -13.08
N PHE A 193 -6.83 -10.06 -13.13
CA PHE A 193 -5.63 -10.08 -12.29
C PHE A 193 -5.64 -8.98 -11.22
N VAL A 194 -5.39 -9.39 -9.98
CA VAL A 194 -5.29 -8.53 -8.80
C VAL A 194 -3.89 -8.70 -8.19
N GLY A 195 -3.41 -7.73 -7.41
CA GLY A 195 -2.14 -7.84 -6.69
C GLY A 195 -0.94 -8.19 -7.59
N GLN A 196 -0.11 -9.13 -7.14
CA GLN A 196 1.14 -9.54 -7.78
C GLN A 196 0.94 -10.21 -9.15
N GLU A 197 -0.22 -10.76 -9.48
CA GLU A 197 -0.49 -11.28 -10.84
C GLU A 197 -0.51 -10.15 -11.89
N LYS A 198 -1.02 -8.96 -11.53
CA LYS A 198 -1.03 -7.78 -12.41
C LYS A 198 0.39 -7.25 -12.65
N LEU A 199 1.28 -7.37 -11.66
CA LEU A 199 2.71 -7.03 -11.78
C LEU A 199 3.38 -7.90 -12.85
N VAL A 200 3.17 -9.22 -12.78
CA VAL A 200 3.77 -10.18 -13.73
C VAL A 200 3.18 -10.00 -15.14
N ALA A 201 1.86 -9.84 -15.27
CA ALA A 201 1.21 -9.63 -16.57
C ALA A 201 1.64 -8.32 -17.28
N MET A 202 2.02 -7.28 -16.52
CA MET A 202 2.54 -6.03 -17.10
C MET A 202 3.97 -6.14 -17.66
N GLN A 203 4.79 -7.10 -17.22
CA GLN A 203 6.11 -7.32 -17.83
C GLN A 203 6.01 -7.86 -19.27
N GLU A 204 4.88 -8.48 -19.65
CA GLU A 204 4.69 -9.11 -20.96
C GLU A 204 4.01 -8.20 -22.00
N SER A 205 3.60 -6.98 -21.64
CA SER A 205 2.71 -6.13 -22.47
C SER A 205 3.22 -4.69 -22.72
N TYR A 206 4.14 -4.55 -23.68
CA TYR A 206 4.57 -3.25 -24.23
C TYR A 206 4.07 -3.05 -25.68
N GLY A 207 3.16 -2.11 -25.91
CA GLY A 207 2.66 -1.71 -27.24
C GLY A 207 1.82 -0.45 -27.16
N GLY A 208 2.24 0.62 -27.86
CA GLY A 208 1.70 1.97 -27.67
C GLY A 208 0.26 2.19 -28.19
N GLY A 209 -0.48 3.05 -27.49
CA GLY A 209 -1.76 3.58 -27.96
C GLY A 209 -1.58 4.75 -28.95
N ALA A 210 -2.54 4.90 -29.86
CA ALA A 210 -2.62 6.03 -30.79
C ALA A 210 -3.49 7.16 -30.21
N ALA A 211 -3.33 8.39 -30.74
CA ALA A 211 -4.16 9.53 -30.37
C ALA A 211 -5.57 9.46 -31.00
N PRO A 212 -6.61 10.01 -30.35
CA PRO A 212 -7.96 10.09 -30.90
C PRO A 212 -8.13 11.22 -31.92
N ASP A 213 -9.16 11.10 -32.77
CA ASP A 213 -9.61 12.13 -33.70
C ASP A 213 -10.31 13.31 -33.01
N LEU A 214 -10.49 14.41 -33.76
CA LEU A 214 -11.26 15.58 -33.34
C LEU A 214 -12.75 15.22 -33.13
N GLN A 215 -13.30 15.66 -32.01
CA GLN A 215 -14.71 15.47 -31.64
C GLN A 215 -15.41 16.84 -31.59
N GLU A 216 -16.64 16.91 -32.09
CA GLU A 216 -17.50 18.11 -31.99
C GLU A 216 -18.17 18.19 -30.61
N PRO A 217 -18.40 19.40 -30.05
CA PRO A 217 -18.97 19.56 -28.71
C PRO A 217 -20.49 19.32 -28.68
N ASP A 218 -20.97 18.68 -27.62
CA ASP A 218 -22.36 18.22 -27.47
C ASP A 218 -23.05 18.85 -26.25
N LYS A 219 -24.15 19.59 -26.50
CA LYS A 219 -24.99 20.24 -25.48
C LYS A 219 -25.51 19.26 -24.43
N SER A 220 -25.75 17.99 -24.77
CA SER A 220 -26.34 16.99 -23.88
C SER A 220 -25.42 16.47 -22.77
N ASN A 221 -24.12 16.75 -22.83
CA ASN A 221 -23.17 16.41 -21.77
C ASN A 221 -23.16 17.43 -20.62
N ILE A 222 -23.79 18.59 -20.80
CA ILE A 222 -23.85 19.68 -19.80
C ILE A 222 -25.13 19.55 -18.97
N GLU A 223 -25.00 19.60 -17.65
CA GLU A 223 -26.14 19.47 -16.73
C GLU A 223 -26.90 20.79 -16.55
N THR A 224 -28.23 20.74 -16.73
CA THR A 224 -29.13 21.88 -16.48
C THR A 224 -29.36 22.12 -14.98
N GLU A 225 -29.77 23.34 -14.62
CA GLU A 225 -30.10 23.69 -13.23
C GLU A 225 -31.20 22.77 -12.66
N GLY A 226 -32.23 22.47 -13.47
CA GLY A 226 -33.33 21.58 -13.08
C GLY A 226 -32.87 20.14 -12.82
N GLU A 227 -31.97 19.61 -13.65
CA GLU A 227 -31.39 18.28 -13.44
C GLU A 227 -30.50 18.25 -12.20
N MET A 228 -29.65 19.26 -11.97
CA MET A 228 -28.83 19.33 -10.76
C MET A 228 -29.69 19.42 -9.50
N ARG A 229 -30.71 20.29 -9.48
CA ARG A 229 -31.66 20.41 -8.37
C ARG A 229 -32.37 19.09 -8.07
N LYS A 230 -32.76 18.35 -9.11
CA LYS A 230 -33.36 17.01 -8.97
C LYS A 230 -32.34 16.00 -8.43
N ARG A 231 -31.12 15.99 -8.97
CA ARG A 231 -30.01 15.11 -8.58
C ARG A 231 -29.67 15.24 -7.10
N LEU A 232 -29.65 16.47 -6.57
CA LEU A 232 -29.36 16.76 -5.17
C LEU A 232 -30.55 16.49 -4.23
N SER A 233 -31.79 16.70 -4.67
CA SER A 233 -32.99 16.47 -3.84
C SER A 233 -33.48 15.01 -3.81
N GLU A 234 -33.24 14.21 -4.85
CA GLU A 234 -33.64 12.79 -4.87
C GLU A 234 -32.54 11.83 -4.37
N GLY A 235 -31.28 12.28 -4.28
CA GLY A 235 -30.11 11.47 -3.94
C GLY A 235 -29.68 10.53 -5.08
N VAL A 236 -28.37 10.39 -5.30
CA VAL A 236 -27.80 9.60 -6.42
C VAL A 236 -27.53 8.16 -5.96
N LYS A 237 -27.81 7.17 -6.82
CA LYS A 237 -27.44 5.77 -6.54
C LYS A 237 -25.92 5.68 -6.35
N LYS A 238 -25.47 5.07 -5.24
CA LYS A 238 -24.05 4.92 -4.94
C LYS A 238 -23.36 4.01 -5.97
N ASN A 239 -22.15 4.39 -6.40
CA ASN A 239 -21.37 3.61 -7.34
C ASN A 239 -20.50 2.61 -6.57
N ASN A 240 -20.85 1.34 -6.70
CA ASN A 240 -20.25 0.24 -5.97
C ASN A 240 -19.44 -0.70 -6.89
N GLU A 241 -19.24 -0.34 -8.17
CA GLU A 241 -18.63 -1.24 -9.18
C GLU A 241 -17.13 -1.48 -8.94
N SER A 242 -16.46 -0.56 -8.23
CA SER A 242 -15.05 -0.66 -7.83
C SER A 242 -14.84 -1.08 -6.36
N MET A 243 -15.87 -1.61 -5.68
CA MET A 243 -15.73 -2.08 -4.30
C MET A 243 -14.92 -3.38 -4.18
N SER A 244 -13.88 -3.35 -3.35
CA SER A 244 -13.22 -4.54 -2.80
C SER A 244 -13.67 -4.82 -1.37
N GLY A 245 -13.42 -6.04 -0.88
CA GLY A 245 -13.61 -6.39 0.53
C GLY A 245 -15.07 -6.42 0.99
N TRP A 246 -15.30 -6.01 2.24
CA TRP A 246 -16.60 -6.07 2.91
C TRP A 246 -16.90 -4.77 3.67
N GLN A 247 -18.17 -4.38 3.68
CA GLN A 247 -18.67 -3.14 4.28
C GLN A 247 -19.57 -3.45 5.47
N ILE A 248 -19.48 -2.66 6.54
CA ILE A 248 -20.48 -2.64 7.63
C ILE A 248 -21.50 -1.53 7.32
N VAL A 249 -22.78 -1.87 7.49
CA VAL A 249 -23.94 -0.98 7.26
C VAL A 249 -24.73 -0.88 8.57
N GLY A 250 -25.28 0.31 8.87
CA GLY A 250 -25.91 0.61 10.15
C GLY A 250 -24.94 1.17 11.21
N THR A 251 -23.83 1.79 10.80
CA THR A 251 -22.90 2.47 11.71
C THR A 251 -23.09 4.00 11.67
N LEU A 252 -22.44 4.74 12.58
CA LEU A 252 -22.49 6.22 12.58
C LEU A 252 -21.87 6.84 11.31
N GLU A 253 -21.03 6.11 10.58
CA GLU A 253 -20.39 6.54 9.35
C GLU A 253 -21.07 5.97 8.10
N ASN A 254 -21.68 4.79 8.22
CA ASN A 254 -22.48 4.13 7.18
C ASN A 254 -23.94 3.87 7.65
N PRO A 255 -24.82 4.90 7.70
CA PRO A 255 -26.24 4.70 8.00
C PRO A 255 -26.92 3.75 7.01
N HIS A 256 -27.88 2.95 7.49
CA HIS A 256 -28.61 1.97 6.68
C HIS A 256 -29.50 2.65 5.62
N GLU A 257 -30.07 3.80 5.98
CA GLU A 257 -30.92 4.67 5.18
C GLU A 257 -30.20 5.14 3.91
N THR A 258 -28.91 5.44 4.04
CA THR A 258 -28.04 5.90 2.95
C THR A 258 -27.29 4.76 2.25
N TYR A 259 -27.62 3.48 2.48
CA TYR A 259 -26.81 2.39 1.93
C TYR A 259 -26.79 2.36 0.39
N SER A 260 -27.94 2.57 -0.26
CA SER A 260 -28.08 2.46 -1.72
C SER A 260 -27.98 3.79 -2.49
N LYS A 261 -28.14 4.93 -1.80
CA LYS A 261 -28.13 6.28 -2.36
C LYS A 261 -27.31 7.25 -1.48
N THR A 262 -26.77 8.31 -2.08
CA THR A 262 -26.28 9.47 -1.31
C THR A 262 -27.46 10.19 -0.65
N ALA A 263 -27.22 10.79 0.52
CA ALA A 263 -28.27 11.48 1.27
C ALA A 263 -28.82 12.68 0.48
N PRO A 264 -30.15 12.87 0.41
CA PRO A 264 -30.74 14.04 -0.25
C PRO A 264 -30.41 15.32 0.52
N MET A 265 -30.19 16.40 -0.20
CA MET A 265 -30.00 17.74 0.36
C MET A 265 -31.35 18.42 0.61
N THR A 266 -31.44 19.27 1.63
CA THR A 266 -32.66 20.05 1.88
C THR A 266 -32.85 21.14 0.82
N LYS A 267 -34.09 21.60 0.60
CA LYS A 267 -34.35 22.60 -0.45
C LYS A 267 -33.54 23.88 -0.21
N ASP A 268 -33.50 24.37 1.02
CA ASP A 268 -32.76 25.57 1.40
C ASP A 268 -31.23 25.42 1.21
N GLU A 269 -30.69 24.20 1.38
CA GLU A 269 -29.29 23.87 1.09
C GLU A 269 -29.02 23.87 -0.42
N ILE A 270 -29.94 23.31 -1.23
CA ILE A 270 -29.86 23.31 -2.69
C ILE A 270 -29.99 24.73 -3.25
N ASP A 271 -30.93 25.53 -2.75
CA ASP A 271 -31.14 26.91 -3.18
C ASP A 271 -29.90 27.77 -2.92
N TRP A 272 -29.17 27.56 -1.82
CA TRP A 272 -27.87 28.20 -1.60
C TRP A 272 -26.78 27.68 -2.54
N VAL A 273 -26.54 26.36 -2.57
CA VAL A 273 -25.43 25.76 -3.35
C VAL A 273 -25.57 25.98 -4.86
N VAL A 274 -26.79 26.06 -5.40
CA VAL A 274 -27.01 26.39 -6.82
C VAL A 274 -26.62 27.83 -7.16
N ASN A 275 -26.80 28.79 -6.23
CA ASN A 275 -26.35 30.17 -6.41
C ASN A 275 -24.81 30.28 -6.39
N ASP A 276 -24.15 29.56 -5.48
CA ASP A 276 -22.68 29.47 -5.48
C ASP A 276 -22.16 28.88 -6.81
N ILE A 277 -22.82 27.82 -7.31
CA ILE A 277 -22.46 27.13 -8.55
C ILE A 277 -22.65 28.01 -9.79
N LEU A 278 -23.68 28.86 -9.82
CA LEU A 278 -23.84 29.90 -10.86
C LEU A 278 -22.62 30.82 -10.93
N GLU A 279 -22.13 31.31 -9.78
CA GLU A 279 -20.97 32.19 -9.74
C GLU A 279 -19.66 31.44 -10.08
N ILE A 280 -19.47 30.22 -9.56
CA ILE A 280 -18.32 29.37 -9.89
C ILE A 280 -18.28 29.04 -11.40
N LYS A 281 -19.43 28.83 -12.05
CA LYS A 281 -19.49 28.62 -13.51
C LYS A 281 -19.02 29.84 -14.30
N VAL A 282 -19.37 31.05 -13.88
CA VAL A 282 -18.86 32.29 -14.51
C VAL A 282 -17.35 32.44 -14.27
N LEU A 283 -16.86 32.17 -13.07
CA LEU A 283 -15.42 32.22 -12.74
C LEU A 283 -14.61 31.17 -13.53
N LEU A 284 -15.18 29.97 -13.72
CA LEU A 284 -14.62 28.90 -14.55
C LEU A 284 -14.55 29.31 -16.02
N PHE A 285 -15.63 29.89 -16.57
CA PHE A 285 -15.63 30.43 -17.94
C PHE A 285 -14.56 31.52 -18.13
N CYS A 286 -14.43 32.45 -17.16
CA CYS A 286 -13.38 33.47 -17.18
C CYS A 286 -11.95 32.87 -17.12
N ARG A 287 -11.76 31.70 -16.47
CA ARG A 287 -10.50 30.95 -16.53
C ARG A 287 -10.23 30.29 -17.88
N LEU A 288 -11.25 29.73 -18.53
CA LEU A 288 -11.09 29.19 -19.88
C LEU A 288 -10.71 30.30 -20.88
N LEU A 289 -11.20 31.53 -20.68
CA LEU A 289 -10.79 32.71 -21.45
C LEU A 289 -9.35 33.19 -21.14
N LEU A 290 -8.85 33.05 -19.90
CA LEU A 290 -7.42 33.32 -19.60
C LEU A 290 -6.47 32.45 -20.42
N ALA A 291 -6.85 31.19 -20.69
CA ALA A 291 -6.05 30.26 -21.48
C ALA A 291 -6.02 30.61 -22.98
N GLN A 292 -6.97 31.41 -23.48
CA GLN A 292 -7.19 31.63 -24.91
C GLN A 292 -6.68 32.99 -25.40
N ALA A 293 -5.40 33.03 -25.79
CA ALA A 293 -4.69 34.24 -26.17
C ALA A 293 -5.33 35.07 -27.32
N SER A 294 -6.14 34.46 -28.18
CA SER A 294 -6.87 35.15 -29.26
C SER A 294 -8.10 35.93 -28.77
N MET A 295 -8.85 35.40 -27.78
CA MET A 295 -10.07 36.02 -27.26
C MET A 295 -9.83 36.87 -26.01
N LEU A 296 -8.70 36.68 -25.32
CA LEU A 296 -8.33 37.45 -24.13
C LEU A 296 -8.40 38.98 -24.33
N PRO A 297 -8.02 39.60 -25.48
CA PRO A 297 -8.16 41.05 -25.67
C PRO A 297 -9.62 41.53 -25.59
N ALA A 298 -10.57 40.81 -26.21
CA ALA A 298 -12.00 41.11 -26.13
C ALA A 298 -12.52 40.88 -24.70
N ALA A 299 -12.16 39.76 -24.09
CA ALA A 299 -12.57 39.38 -22.74
C ALA A 299 -12.08 40.36 -21.64
N LEU A 300 -10.95 41.05 -21.88
CA LEU A 300 -10.43 42.12 -21.02
C LEU A 300 -11.12 43.48 -21.21
N ARG A 301 -11.77 43.72 -22.36
CA ARG A 301 -12.57 44.94 -22.60
C ARG A 301 -13.98 44.81 -22.03
N ALA A 302 -14.59 43.64 -22.19
CA ALA A 302 -15.99 43.39 -21.85
C ALA A 302 -16.26 43.52 -20.34
N THR A 303 -17.31 44.24 -19.99
CA THR A 303 -17.81 44.44 -18.62
C THR A 303 -18.80 43.35 -18.18
N SER A 304 -19.20 42.46 -19.10
CA SER A 304 -20.04 41.29 -18.82
C SER A 304 -19.74 40.15 -19.79
N VAL A 305 -20.17 38.92 -19.47
CA VAL A 305 -20.06 37.79 -20.41
C VAL A 305 -20.95 37.98 -21.64
N GLN A 306 -22.10 38.65 -21.50
CA GLN A 306 -22.98 38.92 -22.65
C GLN A 306 -22.33 39.90 -23.63
N GLU A 307 -21.75 41.01 -23.13
CA GLU A 307 -20.99 41.96 -23.95
C GLU A 307 -19.76 41.32 -24.62
N PHE A 308 -19.15 40.31 -24.00
CA PHE A 308 -18.10 39.51 -24.64
C PHE A 308 -18.66 38.65 -25.79
N LEU A 309 -19.74 37.88 -25.58
CA LEU A 309 -20.32 37.02 -26.63
C LEU A 309 -20.84 37.81 -27.84
N ASP A 310 -21.24 39.06 -27.61
CA ASP A 310 -21.72 39.99 -28.63
C ASP A 310 -20.57 40.79 -29.32
N ASP A 311 -19.30 40.58 -28.93
CA ASP A 311 -18.14 41.25 -29.55
C ASP A 311 -17.85 40.69 -30.96
N ALA A 312 -17.78 41.59 -31.94
CA ALA A 312 -17.53 41.28 -33.35
C ALA A 312 -16.07 40.89 -33.65
N GLU A 313 -15.11 41.15 -32.74
CA GLU A 313 -13.74 40.63 -32.89
C GLU A 313 -13.62 39.13 -32.59
N ILE A 314 -14.61 38.53 -31.91
CA ILE A 314 -14.71 37.06 -31.80
C ILE A 314 -15.21 36.53 -33.15
N THR A 315 -14.48 35.59 -33.75
CA THR A 315 -14.92 34.87 -34.94
C THR A 315 -15.34 33.44 -34.61
N GLU A 316 -16.10 32.79 -35.50
CA GLU A 316 -16.47 31.37 -35.35
C GLU A 316 -15.22 30.50 -35.07
N SER A 317 -14.11 30.75 -35.79
CA SER A 317 -12.84 30.02 -35.65
C SER A 317 -12.22 30.02 -34.24
N ASN A 318 -12.70 30.86 -33.33
CA ASN A 318 -12.20 30.95 -31.96
C ASN A 318 -13.05 30.16 -30.95
N LEU A 319 -14.31 29.86 -31.29
CA LEU A 319 -15.30 29.28 -30.38
C LEU A 319 -15.21 27.74 -30.18
N PRO A 320 -14.92 26.88 -31.18
CA PRO A 320 -14.95 25.41 -31.01
C PRO A 320 -14.08 24.87 -29.87
N ASP A 321 -12.83 25.34 -29.76
CA ASP A 321 -11.90 24.90 -28.71
C ASP A 321 -12.30 25.42 -27.32
N LEU A 322 -12.88 26.63 -27.22
CA LEU A 322 -13.49 27.11 -25.99
C LEU A 322 -14.72 26.26 -25.62
N CYS A 323 -15.55 25.92 -26.61
CA CYS A 323 -16.77 25.13 -26.43
C CYS A 323 -16.48 23.71 -25.94
N LEU A 324 -15.45 23.05 -26.47
CA LEU A 324 -14.99 21.75 -25.98
C LEU A 324 -14.48 21.82 -24.52
N LYS A 325 -13.78 22.90 -24.16
CA LYS A 325 -13.34 23.15 -22.76
C LYS A 325 -14.48 23.56 -21.83
N VAL A 326 -15.54 24.18 -22.35
CA VAL A 326 -16.76 24.53 -21.61
C VAL A 326 -17.64 23.30 -21.36
N GLU A 327 -17.69 22.38 -22.31
CA GLU A 327 -18.38 21.09 -22.16
C GLU A 327 -17.63 20.15 -21.20
N LYS A 328 -16.30 20.05 -21.34
CA LYS A 328 -15.44 19.16 -20.55
C LYS A 328 -14.25 19.92 -19.93
N PRO A 329 -14.49 20.84 -18.96
CA PRO A 329 -13.42 21.57 -18.28
C PRO A 329 -12.54 20.61 -17.47
N SER A 330 -11.23 20.89 -17.39
CA SER A 330 -10.34 20.04 -16.61
C SER A 330 -10.62 20.16 -15.12
N LEU A 331 -10.38 19.07 -14.37
CA LEU A 331 -10.57 19.06 -12.92
C LEU A 331 -9.73 20.15 -12.21
N GLN A 332 -8.57 20.52 -12.76
CA GLN A 332 -7.74 21.60 -12.21
C GLN A 332 -8.38 22.99 -12.40
N GLU A 333 -9.04 23.24 -13.54
CA GLU A 333 -9.78 24.49 -13.78
C GLU A 333 -11.01 24.59 -12.88
N ILE A 334 -11.78 23.50 -12.71
CA ILE A 334 -12.91 23.44 -11.76
C ILE A 334 -12.40 23.67 -10.33
N ARG A 335 -11.32 22.98 -9.92
CA ARG A 335 -10.70 23.12 -8.59
C ARG A 335 -10.36 24.58 -8.29
N ASP A 336 -9.67 25.25 -9.23
CA ASP A 336 -9.27 26.63 -9.00
C ASP A 336 -10.43 27.61 -9.13
N ALA A 337 -11.48 27.34 -9.91
CA ALA A 337 -12.70 28.16 -9.92
C ALA A 337 -13.41 28.16 -8.56
N CYS A 338 -13.59 26.99 -7.93
CA CYS A 338 -14.08 26.89 -6.55
C CYS A 338 -13.15 27.64 -5.57
N ALA A 339 -11.83 27.58 -5.79
CA ALA A 339 -10.84 28.28 -4.96
C ALA A 339 -10.72 29.79 -5.25
N ASP A 340 -11.30 30.32 -6.34
CA ASP A 340 -11.43 31.76 -6.56
C ASP A 340 -12.69 32.29 -5.88
N PHE A 341 -13.82 31.57 -6.00
CA PHE A 341 -15.05 31.85 -5.26
C PHE A 341 -14.79 31.90 -3.75
N ALA A 342 -14.16 30.86 -3.19
CA ALA A 342 -13.82 30.79 -1.77
C ALA A 342 -12.72 31.79 -1.33
N ARG A 343 -11.98 32.42 -2.26
CA ARG A 343 -11.04 33.51 -1.96
C ARG A 343 -11.72 34.88 -1.94
N GLY A 344 -12.87 35.02 -2.61
CA GLY A 344 -13.65 36.25 -2.66
C GLY A 344 -12.91 37.46 -3.25
N ASP A 345 -13.54 38.64 -3.11
CA ASP A 345 -12.97 39.85 -3.70
C ASP A 345 -11.93 40.57 -2.82
N GLU A 346 -11.95 40.33 -1.51
CA GLU A 346 -11.05 41.00 -0.56
C GLU A 346 -9.58 40.61 -0.75
N VAL A 347 -8.71 41.63 -0.77
CA VAL A 347 -7.28 41.44 -0.52
C VAL A 347 -7.09 41.33 1.00
N GLY A 348 -7.58 40.22 1.56
CA GLY A 348 -7.42 39.92 2.99
C GLY A 348 -5.96 40.10 3.40
N GLU A 349 -5.75 40.74 4.56
CA GLU A 349 -4.41 41.09 5.04
C GLU A 349 -3.46 39.91 4.89
N THR A 350 -2.23 40.17 4.44
CA THR A 350 -1.22 39.12 4.30
C THR A 350 -0.77 38.66 5.68
N ALA A 351 -1.58 37.80 6.29
CA ALA A 351 -1.12 36.79 7.24
C ALA A 351 0.15 36.20 6.62
N LYS A 352 1.28 36.43 7.30
CA LYS A 352 2.54 35.82 6.90
C LYS A 352 2.30 34.33 6.90
N VAL A 353 2.48 33.69 5.76
CA VAL A 353 2.52 32.23 5.75
C VAL A 353 3.82 31.88 6.47
N GLU A 354 3.72 31.36 7.69
CA GLU A 354 4.85 30.76 8.40
C GLU A 354 5.08 29.35 7.82
N GLY A 355 5.37 29.35 6.53
CA GLY A 355 5.41 28.21 5.62
C GLY A 355 6.05 28.62 4.31
N ASP A 356 6.54 27.64 3.56
CA ASP A 356 7.22 27.75 2.26
C ASP A 356 8.62 28.40 2.26
N ASP A 357 9.10 28.99 3.38
CA ASP A 357 10.55 29.04 3.66
C ASP A 357 11.08 27.64 4.09
N TYR A 358 10.19 26.72 4.51
CA TYR A 358 10.49 25.30 4.80
C TYR A 358 10.77 24.42 3.58
N GLU A 359 10.77 24.97 2.35
CA GLU A 359 11.12 24.19 1.15
C GLU A 359 12.60 23.82 1.11
N ASP A 360 13.48 24.77 1.42
CA ASP A 360 14.95 24.58 1.38
C ASP A 360 15.48 23.94 2.70
N GLU A 361 14.94 24.29 3.89
CA GLU A 361 15.48 23.86 5.21
C GLU A 361 15.69 22.33 5.34
N ALA A 362 14.75 21.52 4.85
CA ALA A 362 14.81 20.06 4.94
C ALA A 362 15.96 19.41 4.12
N LEU A 363 16.56 20.17 3.19
CA LEU A 363 17.79 19.83 2.45
C LEU A 363 19.00 20.60 2.97
N GLU A 364 18.80 21.68 3.75
CA GLU A 364 19.87 22.41 4.41
C GLU A 364 20.44 21.67 5.63
N ASP A 365 19.58 21.11 6.48
CA ASP A 365 19.99 20.37 7.69
C ASP A 365 20.74 19.05 7.41
N LEU A 366 20.64 18.49 6.20
CA LEU A 366 21.31 17.24 5.85
C LEU A 366 22.82 17.45 5.68
N LEU A 367 23.61 16.73 6.49
CA LEU A 367 25.06 16.65 6.35
C LEU A 367 25.42 15.73 5.17
N ILE A 368 26.38 16.17 4.36
CA ILE A 368 26.88 15.40 3.21
C ILE A 368 27.52 14.07 3.66
N GLU A 369 28.06 14.03 4.89
CA GLU A 369 28.61 12.81 5.50
C GLU A 369 27.54 11.74 5.77
N ASP A 370 26.36 12.12 6.29
CA ASP A 370 25.24 11.20 6.49
C ASP A 370 24.74 10.66 5.12
N LEU A 371 24.57 11.53 4.13
CA LEU A 371 24.15 11.14 2.77
C LEU A 371 25.12 10.13 2.11
N LEU A 372 26.43 10.28 2.34
CA LEU A 372 27.45 9.34 1.83
C LEU A 372 27.43 8.00 2.57
N ILE A 373 27.22 8.00 3.88
CA ILE A 373 27.09 6.77 4.69
C ILE A 373 25.81 6.02 4.29
N GLU A 374 24.72 6.72 4.01
CA GLU A 374 23.44 6.13 3.65
C GLU A 374 23.39 5.63 2.20
N ASP A 375 23.97 6.36 1.23
CA ASP A 375 24.15 5.80 -0.12
C ASP A 375 24.99 4.51 -0.05
N SER A 376 26.07 4.48 0.74
CA SER A 376 26.88 3.26 0.87
C SER A 376 26.12 2.03 1.38
N ARG A 377 24.98 2.21 2.05
CA ARG A 377 24.10 1.15 2.56
C ARG A 377 22.93 0.84 1.62
N TYR A 378 22.24 1.87 1.15
CA TYR A 378 20.97 1.77 0.43
C TYR A 378 21.09 2.04 -1.09
N ARG A 379 22.31 2.04 -1.64
CA ARG A 379 22.57 2.21 -3.09
C ARG A 379 21.75 1.29 -4.00
N HIS A 380 21.41 0.09 -3.54
CA HIS A 380 20.61 -0.89 -4.26
C HIS A 380 19.10 -0.55 -4.28
N LEU A 381 18.66 0.39 -3.43
CA LEU A 381 17.29 0.91 -3.33
C LEU A 381 17.15 2.31 -3.98
N HIS A 382 18.27 2.98 -4.28
CA HIS A 382 18.30 4.29 -4.91
C HIS A 382 18.40 4.19 -6.44
N SER A 383 17.96 5.24 -7.16
CA SER A 383 18.30 5.38 -8.58
C SER A 383 19.79 5.74 -8.74
N ARG A 384 20.38 5.39 -9.89
CA ARG A 384 21.84 5.48 -10.12
C ARG A 384 22.46 6.85 -9.82
N ASP A 385 21.70 7.91 -10.03
CA ASP A 385 22.14 9.31 -9.94
C ASP A 385 21.57 10.04 -8.71
N TRP A 386 20.76 9.37 -7.85
CA TRP A 386 20.07 9.99 -6.71
C TRP A 386 21.01 10.79 -5.78
N LEU A 387 22.17 10.23 -5.44
CA LEU A 387 23.14 10.91 -4.56
C LEU A 387 23.66 12.20 -5.22
N PHE A 388 23.92 12.19 -6.53
CA PHE A 388 24.39 13.35 -7.26
C PHE A 388 23.32 14.44 -7.31
N ASP A 389 22.08 14.09 -7.66
CA ASP A 389 20.95 15.02 -7.69
C ASP A 389 20.65 15.61 -6.30
N THR A 390 20.68 14.78 -5.25
CA THR A 390 20.38 15.21 -3.87
C THR A 390 21.47 16.12 -3.31
N VAL A 391 22.75 15.81 -3.55
CA VAL A 391 23.87 16.68 -3.18
C VAL A 391 23.85 17.98 -3.99
N MET A 392 23.56 17.92 -5.30
CA MET A 392 23.43 19.12 -6.13
C MET A 392 22.27 20.03 -5.66
N LYS A 393 21.11 19.47 -5.31
CA LYS A 393 19.99 20.22 -4.71
C LYS A 393 20.40 20.88 -3.38
N SER A 394 20.98 20.13 -2.44
CA SER A 394 21.42 20.67 -1.15
C SER A 394 22.49 21.77 -1.31
N VAL A 395 23.41 21.63 -2.27
CA VAL A 395 24.43 22.65 -2.59
C VAL A 395 23.84 23.87 -3.30
N MET A 396 22.77 23.72 -4.09
CA MET A 396 22.06 24.86 -4.68
C MET A 396 21.24 25.64 -3.66
N ALA A 397 20.61 24.98 -2.68
CA ALA A 397 19.94 25.62 -1.54
C ALA A 397 20.95 26.43 -0.70
N LYS A 398 22.00 25.75 -0.21
CA LYS A 398 23.09 26.33 0.60
C LYS A 398 23.94 27.40 -0.13
N SER A 399 23.72 27.61 -1.42
CA SER A 399 24.39 28.66 -2.18
C SER A 399 23.83 30.03 -1.79
N PRO A 400 24.66 30.99 -1.33
CA PRO A 400 24.15 32.27 -0.86
C PRO A 400 23.54 33.08 -2.01
N ARG A 401 22.21 32.96 -2.16
CA ARG A 401 21.36 33.80 -3.03
C ARG A 401 21.66 35.26 -2.69
N LYS A 402 22.56 35.89 -3.46
CA LYS A 402 22.95 37.31 -3.30
C LYS A 402 21.66 38.12 -3.23
N LYS A 403 21.43 38.81 -2.10
CA LYS A 403 20.22 39.61 -1.82
C LYS A 403 20.12 40.83 -2.74
N LYS A 404 19.93 40.60 -4.05
CA LYS A 404 19.24 41.53 -4.93
C LYS A 404 17.89 41.77 -4.28
N LYS A 405 17.63 43.02 -3.88
CA LYS A 405 16.28 43.49 -3.59
C LYS A 405 15.49 43.59 -4.90
N SER A 406 15.21 42.46 -5.54
CA SER A 406 13.96 42.36 -6.28
C SER A 406 12.86 42.64 -5.27
N LYS A 407 12.17 43.78 -5.41
CA LYS A 407 10.84 43.93 -4.79
C LYS A 407 10.07 42.67 -5.12
N ALA A 408 9.35 42.09 -4.16
CA ALA A 408 8.38 41.06 -4.47
C ALA A 408 7.37 41.66 -5.47
N LYS A 409 7.52 41.31 -6.76
CA LYS A 409 6.46 41.56 -7.75
C LYS A 409 5.30 40.71 -7.27
N SER A 410 4.16 41.34 -7.02
CA SER A 410 2.99 40.72 -6.43
C SER A 410 2.54 39.51 -7.25
N ARG A 411 2.76 38.29 -6.72
CA ARG A 411 2.09 37.06 -7.21
C ARG A 411 0.57 37.26 -7.17
N ASN A 412 0.10 38.03 -6.18
CA ASN A 412 -1.23 38.61 -6.00
C ASN A 412 -1.61 39.63 -7.11
N SER A 413 -1.56 39.23 -8.38
CA SER A 413 -2.22 39.93 -9.49
C SER A 413 -3.60 39.33 -9.72
N LYS A 414 -4.64 40.15 -9.56
CA LYS A 414 -5.98 39.88 -10.11
C LYS A 414 -6.04 40.38 -11.55
N VAL A 415 -6.87 39.73 -12.36
CA VAL A 415 -7.22 40.15 -13.72
C VAL A 415 -8.74 40.20 -13.79
N THR A 416 -9.29 41.29 -14.31
CA THR A 416 -10.74 41.41 -14.54
C THR A 416 -11.06 41.00 -15.97
N ILE A 417 -11.97 40.04 -16.13
CA ILE A 417 -12.39 39.45 -17.40
C ILE A 417 -13.91 39.37 -17.41
N CYS A 418 -14.57 39.85 -18.47
CA CYS A 418 -16.03 39.85 -18.59
C CYS A 418 -16.72 40.45 -17.34
N GLY A 419 -16.12 41.51 -16.78
CA GLY A 419 -16.53 42.16 -15.52
C GLY A 419 -16.17 41.46 -14.21
N ARG A 420 -15.69 40.20 -14.21
CA ARG A 420 -15.35 39.44 -12.99
C ARG A 420 -13.86 39.45 -12.71
N SER A 421 -13.48 39.63 -11.44
CA SER A 421 -12.07 39.61 -11.02
C SER A 421 -11.65 38.21 -10.60
N ILE A 422 -10.65 37.65 -11.29
CA ILE A 422 -10.08 36.33 -11.01
C ILE A 422 -8.58 36.42 -10.70
N TRP A 423 -8.07 35.44 -9.96
CA TRP A 423 -6.65 35.37 -9.62
C TRP A 423 -5.85 34.78 -10.78
N ASN A 424 -4.81 35.50 -11.22
CA ASN A 424 -3.89 35.13 -12.31
C ASN A 424 -2.97 33.93 -11.98
N HIS A 425 -3.27 33.21 -10.90
CA HIS A 425 -2.56 32.03 -10.44
C HIS A 425 -3.55 31.07 -9.76
N ALA A 426 -3.33 29.78 -9.96
CA ALA A 426 -4.00 28.70 -9.23
C ALA A 426 -3.85 28.90 -7.72
N SER A 427 -4.78 28.38 -6.91
CA SER A 427 -4.62 28.51 -5.45
C SER A 427 -3.53 27.56 -4.96
N GLU A 428 -2.45 28.15 -4.43
CA GLU A 428 -1.42 27.48 -3.62
C GLU A 428 -1.97 27.15 -2.22
N LYS A 429 -2.97 27.91 -1.73
CA LYS A 429 -3.71 27.59 -0.50
C LYS A 429 -4.65 26.39 -0.70
N ALA A 430 -4.81 25.63 0.39
CA ALA A 430 -5.85 24.62 0.55
C ALA A 430 -7.24 25.17 0.25
N MET A 431 -8.09 24.38 -0.41
CA MET A 431 -9.49 24.69 -0.66
C MET A 431 -10.34 24.54 0.63
N SER A 432 -11.37 25.38 0.76
CA SER A 432 -12.35 25.26 1.84
C SER A 432 -13.26 24.02 1.68
N ARG A 433 -13.95 23.65 2.74
CA ARG A 433 -14.91 22.52 2.74
C ARG A 433 -16.06 22.75 1.77
N ASP A 434 -16.57 23.98 1.72
CA ASP A 434 -17.63 24.38 0.80
C ASP A 434 -17.12 24.37 -0.64
N GLY A 435 -15.88 24.83 -0.87
CA GLY A 435 -15.21 24.69 -2.17
C GLY A 435 -15.15 23.24 -2.66
N TRP A 436 -14.82 22.30 -1.76
CA TRP A 436 -14.81 20.87 -2.08
C TRP A 436 -16.23 20.32 -2.27
N LEU A 437 -17.24 20.86 -1.58
CA LEU A 437 -18.65 20.51 -1.78
C LEU A 437 -19.12 20.94 -3.18
N GLN A 438 -18.91 22.20 -3.56
CA GLN A 438 -19.24 22.72 -4.88
C GLN A 438 -18.45 22.00 -5.99
N PHE A 439 -17.16 21.69 -5.76
CA PHE A 439 -16.36 20.84 -6.65
C PHE A 439 -16.97 19.45 -6.83
N SER A 440 -17.37 18.78 -5.75
CA SER A 440 -17.99 17.43 -5.80
C SER A 440 -19.34 17.40 -6.52
N ILE A 441 -20.02 18.55 -6.59
CA ILE A 441 -21.31 18.69 -7.28
C ILE A 441 -21.13 19.04 -8.75
N LEU A 442 -20.18 19.91 -9.09
CA LEU A 442 -19.81 20.26 -10.47
C LEU A 442 -19.15 19.08 -11.19
N ALA A 443 -18.10 18.51 -10.60
CA ALA A 443 -17.36 17.37 -11.13
C ALA A 443 -18.06 16.04 -10.77
N LYS A 444 -19.37 15.93 -11.04
CA LYS A 444 -20.27 14.86 -10.55
C LYS A 444 -19.79 13.43 -10.85
N ASP A 445 -19.09 13.24 -11.97
CA ASP A 445 -18.59 11.94 -12.45
C ASP A 445 -17.16 11.63 -11.95
N CYS A 446 -16.50 12.56 -11.27
CA CYS A 446 -15.13 12.42 -10.76
C CYS A 446 -15.04 11.40 -9.62
N ASP A 447 -14.07 10.47 -9.68
CA ASP A 447 -13.65 9.63 -8.55
C ASP A 447 -12.74 10.46 -7.61
N LEU A 448 -12.88 10.30 -6.28
CA LEU A 448 -12.05 10.96 -5.27
C LEU A 448 -10.55 10.76 -5.51
N LYS A 449 -10.15 9.62 -6.11
CA LYS A 449 -8.77 9.32 -6.56
C LYS A 449 -8.15 10.41 -7.44
N HIS A 450 -8.98 11.16 -8.17
CA HIS A 450 -8.54 12.33 -8.95
C HIS A 450 -8.62 13.63 -8.15
N ALA A 451 -9.61 13.81 -7.27
CA ALA A 451 -9.68 14.95 -6.36
C ALA A 451 -8.45 15.03 -5.41
N ILE A 452 -7.93 13.88 -4.96
CA ILE A 452 -6.74 13.79 -4.11
C ILE A 452 -5.47 14.28 -4.83
N GLN A 453 -5.37 14.10 -6.15
CA GLN A 453 -4.26 14.62 -6.96
C GLN A 453 -4.26 16.16 -7.05
N LEU A 454 -5.40 16.79 -6.74
CA LEU A 454 -5.60 18.25 -6.75
C LEU A 454 -5.39 18.90 -5.37
N CYS A 455 -5.15 18.11 -4.32
CA CYS A 455 -4.75 18.63 -3.01
C CYS A 455 -3.33 19.21 -3.07
N ARG A 456 -3.10 20.33 -2.40
CA ARG A 456 -1.81 21.05 -2.33
C ARG A 456 -0.95 20.66 -1.14
N ASN A 457 -1.54 20.10 -0.08
CA ASN A 457 -0.81 19.66 1.12
C ASN A 457 -1.54 18.55 1.89
N TRP A 458 -0.85 17.97 2.86
CA TRP A 458 -1.35 16.87 3.68
C TRP A 458 -2.62 17.24 4.49
N ALA A 459 -2.76 18.50 4.92
CA ALA A 459 -3.91 18.92 5.73
C ALA A 459 -5.21 18.98 4.91
N GLU A 460 -5.16 19.57 3.71
CA GLU A 460 -6.27 19.61 2.74
C GLU A 460 -6.75 18.20 2.39
N PHE A 461 -5.81 17.30 2.06
CA PHE A 461 -6.10 15.90 1.79
C PHE A 461 -6.73 15.19 3.01
N THR A 462 -6.15 15.41 4.20
CA THR A 462 -6.64 14.78 5.44
C THR A 462 -8.07 15.20 5.74
N GLU A 463 -8.42 16.48 5.55
CA GLU A 463 -9.78 16.97 5.76
C GLU A 463 -10.76 16.45 4.69
N LEU A 464 -10.39 16.50 3.40
CA LEU A 464 -11.17 15.93 2.29
C LEU A 464 -11.49 14.44 2.50
N ASN A 465 -10.50 13.65 2.95
CA ASN A 465 -10.69 12.24 3.27
C ASN A 465 -11.72 12.07 4.41
N HIS A 466 -11.54 12.75 5.55
CA HIS A 466 -12.46 12.59 6.68
C HIS A 466 -13.90 13.05 6.35
N LEU A 467 -14.06 14.17 5.62
CA LEU A 467 -15.37 14.61 5.13
C LEU A 467 -16.05 13.52 4.27
N THR A 468 -15.27 12.82 3.44
CA THR A 468 -15.76 11.68 2.65
C THR A 468 -16.11 10.47 3.53
N LEU A 469 -15.27 10.12 4.52
CA LEU A 469 -15.53 9.04 5.49
C LEU A 469 -16.86 9.22 6.25
N TRP A 470 -17.31 10.46 6.44
CA TRP A 470 -18.52 10.85 7.17
C TRP A 470 -19.71 11.22 6.26
N GLN A 471 -19.62 10.97 4.95
CA GLN A 471 -20.65 11.22 3.94
C GLN A 471 -21.09 12.70 3.80
N TYR A 472 -20.14 13.63 3.91
CA TYR A 472 -20.40 15.07 3.71
C TYR A 472 -20.60 15.46 2.22
N PHE A 473 -20.15 14.65 1.26
CA PHE A 473 -20.27 14.95 -0.17
C PHE A 473 -21.41 14.15 -0.84
N PRO A 474 -22.22 14.76 -1.73
CA PRO A 474 -23.31 14.08 -2.45
C PRO A 474 -22.85 13.26 -3.68
N ALA A 475 -21.56 13.29 -4.02
CA ALA A 475 -20.97 12.59 -5.17
C ALA A 475 -20.99 11.06 -5.01
N SER A 476 -21.70 10.36 -5.90
CA SER A 476 -21.86 8.90 -5.86
C SER A 476 -20.57 8.11 -6.09
N ASN A 477 -19.62 8.70 -6.84
CA ASN A 477 -18.35 8.06 -7.20
C ASN A 477 -17.26 8.19 -6.11
N TRP A 478 -17.50 8.99 -5.04
CA TRP A 478 -16.54 9.15 -3.93
C TRP A 478 -16.75 8.09 -2.83
N VAL A 479 -17.83 7.32 -2.92
CA VAL A 479 -18.25 6.35 -1.87
C VAL A 479 -17.46 5.04 -1.94
N SER A 480 -17.04 4.63 -3.14
CA SER A 480 -16.08 3.52 -3.35
C SER A 480 -14.84 3.71 -2.47
N TRP A 481 -14.32 4.94 -2.44
CA TRP A 481 -13.54 5.61 -1.39
C TRP A 481 -13.03 4.72 -0.24
N SER A 482 -13.95 4.48 0.70
CA SER A 482 -13.71 3.84 2.00
C SER A 482 -14.68 2.69 2.27
N SER A 483 -15.09 2.03 1.18
CA SER A 483 -16.12 0.99 1.20
C SER A 483 -15.66 -0.30 1.90
N ASP A 484 -14.40 -0.70 1.71
CA ASP A 484 -13.74 -1.79 2.43
C ASP A 484 -13.46 -1.38 3.90
N ARG A 485 -14.00 -2.12 4.87
CA ARG A 485 -13.83 -1.80 6.30
C ARG A 485 -12.37 -1.80 6.73
N LEU A 486 -11.52 -2.63 6.13
CA LEU A 486 -10.10 -2.78 6.46
C LEU A 486 -9.31 -1.55 6.01
N ILE A 487 -9.39 -1.20 4.72
CA ILE A 487 -8.76 0.01 4.17
C ILE A 487 -9.27 1.26 4.89
N ARG A 488 -10.58 1.32 5.16
CA ARG A 488 -11.20 2.39 5.95
C ARG A 488 -10.61 2.53 7.35
N GLN A 489 -10.30 1.43 8.06
CA GLN A 489 -9.68 1.50 9.40
C GLN A 489 -8.24 2.04 9.35
N LEU A 490 -7.50 1.76 8.26
CA LEU A 490 -6.17 2.34 8.04
C LEU A 490 -6.29 3.85 7.77
N GLN A 491 -7.22 4.27 6.91
CA GLN A 491 -7.52 5.68 6.62
C GLN A 491 -7.98 6.43 7.88
N GLU A 492 -8.83 5.82 8.71
CA GLU A 492 -9.27 6.33 10.03
C GLU A 492 -8.10 6.51 11.01
N LEU A 493 -6.98 5.80 10.83
CA LEU A 493 -5.74 5.95 11.61
C LEU A 493 -4.62 6.68 10.83
N ARG A 494 -4.98 7.35 9.72
CA ARG A 494 -4.09 8.13 8.83
C ARG A 494 -2.94 7.37 8.15
N LEU A 495 -3.10 6.06 7.95
CA LEU A 495 -2.32 5.28 6.98
C LEU A 495 -3.13 5.17 5.68
N PHE A 496 -2.54 5.54 4.54
CA PHE A 496 -3.26 5.65 3.27
C PHE A 496 -2.71 4.69 2.20
N PRO A 497 -3.24 3.45 2.09
CA PRO A 497 -2.82 2.50 1.08
C PRO A 497 -3.09 2.98 -0.35
N TYR A 498 -2.12 2.78 -1.23
CA TYR A 498 -2.26 2.99 -2.69
C TYR A 498 -2.00 1.71 -3.49
N PHE A 499 -1.36 0.71 -2.87
CA PHE A 499 -1.21 -0.64 -3.41
C PHE A 499 -1.29 -1.65 -2.26
N THR A 500 -2.07 -2.71 -2.44
CA THR A 500 -2.21 -3.81 -1.47
C THR A 500 -2.31 -5.14 -2.20
N ASP A 501 -1.56 -6.14 -1.74
CA ASP A 501 -1.75 -7.53 -2.12
C ASP A 501 -1.75 -8.39 -0.87
N LEU A 502 -2.88 -9.05 -0.61
CA LEU A 502 -3.11 -9.89 0.56
C LEU A 502 -3.43 -11.36 0.18
N ASP A 503 -3.10 -11.77 -1.05
CA ASP A 503 -3.39 -13.10 -1.60
C ASP A 503 -2.22 -14.11 -1.44
N ALA A 504 -1.29 -13.91 -0.49
CA ALA A 504 -0.07 -14.72 -0.38
C ALA A 504 -0.32 -16.24 -0.27
N GLN A 505 -1.39 -16.66 0.43
CA GLN A 505 -1.80 -18.06 0.58
C GLN A 505 -2.45 -18.66 -0.69
N LYS A 506 -3.01 -17.82 -1.56
CA LYS A 506 -3.56 -18.23 -2.86
C LYS A 506 -2.43 -18.46 -3.88
N TYR A 507 -1.31 -17.77 -3.74
CA TYR A 507 -0.15 -17.87 -4.64
C TYR A 507 0.91 -18.90 -4.21
N SER A 508 1.12 -19.06 -2.91
CA SER A 508 2.11 -20.00 -2.35
C SER A 508 1.72 -21.46 -2.58
N ARG A 509 2.68 -22.32 -2.91
CA ARG A 509 2.49 -23.77 -3.12
C ARG A 509 3.81 -24.53 -3.17
N HIS A 510 3.82 -25.77 -2.69
CA HIS A 510 5.03 -26.61 -2.64
C HIS A 510 4.84 -27.97 -3.33
N ASN A 511 4.64 -27.96 -4.65
CA ASN A 511 4.40 -29.18 -5.43
C ASN A 511 5.70 -29.94 -5.74
N GLN A 512 5.76 -31.25 -5.43
CA GLN A 512 6.85 -32.13 -5.87
C GLN A 512 6.31 -33.49 -6.35
N VAL A 513 6.61 -33.84 -7.60
CA VAL A 513 6.07 -35.00 -8.31
C VAL A 513 7.18 -35.98 -8.71
N GLY A 514 6.92 -37.28 -8.58
CA GLY A 514 7.79 -38.35 -9.08
C GLY A 514 8.27 -39.34 -7.99
N GLY A 515 7.88 -40.60 -8.15
CA GLY A 515 8.23 -41.69 -7.23
C GLY A 515 9.65 -42.25 -7.42
N ARG A 516 9.87 -43.48 -6.95
CA ARG A 516 11.05 -44.30 -7.33
C ARG A 516 10.86 -45.07 -8.66
N THR A 517 9.63 -45.15 -9.16
CA THR A 517 9.21 -46.11 -10.20
C THR A 517 8.37 -45.51 -11.35
N ARG A 518 8.02 -44.21 -11.30
CA ARG A 518 7.37 -43.49 -12.41
C ARG A 518 7.88 -42.04 -12.46
N GLY A 519 8.38 -41.63 -13.62
CA GLY A 519 8.80 -40.26 -13.94
C GLY A 519 10.18 -39.86 -13.43
N ARG A 520 10.82 -38.90 -14.12
CA ARG A 520 11.95 -38.13 -13.59
C ARG A 520 11.36 -37.09 -12.63
N ARG A 521 11.90 -36.98 -11.41
CA ARG A 521 11.33 -36.09 -10.38
C ARG A 521 11.30 -34.63 -10.84
N GLN A 522 10.23 -33.93 -10.46
CA GLN A 522 9.98 -32.51 -10.75
C GLN A 522 9.50 -31.80 -9.47
N HIS A 523 9.78 -30.51 -9.38
CA HIS A 523 9.24 -29.63 -8.35
C HIS A 523 8.81 -28.29 -8.94
N ASP A 524 7.75 -27.73 -8.38
CA ASP A 524 7.24 -26.36 -8.57
C ASP A 524 6.90 -25.81 -7.19
N PHE A 525 7.84 -25.07 -6.61
CA PHE A 525 7.66 -24.36 -5.34
C PHE A 525 7.52 -22.87 -5.64
N VAL A 526 6.52 -22.22 -5.06
CA VAL A 526 6.27 -20.78 -5.11
C VAL A 526 5.98 -20.30 -3.69
N GLU A 527 6.57 -19.19 -3.30
CA GLU A 527 6.34 -18.54 -2.01
C GLU A 527 6.10 -17.05 -2.23
N ALA A 528 4.96 -16.58 -1.73
CA ALA A 528 4.56 -15.18 -1.73
C ALA A 528 4.38 -14.66 -0.30
N ARG A 529 4.46 -13.34 -0.14
CA ARG A 529 4.22 -12.58 1.10
C ARG A 529 3.13 -11.54 0.84
N ASN A 530 2.31 -11.22 1.84
CA ASN A 530 1.36 -10.11 1.72
C ASN A 530 2.13 -8.79 1.76
N VAL A 531 1.62 -7.76 1.10
CA VAL A 531 2.25 -6.44 0.97
C VAL A 531 1.21 -5.33 1.09
N ILE A 532 1.53 -4.28 1.84
CA ILE A 532 0.82 -2.99 1.84
C ILE A 532 1.85 -1.89 1.52
N SER A 533 1.59 -1.11 0.48
CA SER A 533 2.30 0.13 0.18
C SER A 533 1.35 1.31 0.41
N ALA A 534 1.77 2.24 1.26
CA ALA A 534 0.91 3.28 1.80
C ALA A 534 1.68 4.58 2.07
N HIS A 535 0.96 5.69 2.09
CA HIS A 535 1.50 7.00 2.48
C HIS A 535 1.11 7.37 3.92
N MET A 536 2.01 8.05 4.63
CA MET A 536 1.75 8.70 5.93
C MET A 536 2.39 10.09 5.99
N LYS A 537 1.94 10.93 6.92
CA LYS A 537 2.43 12.31 7.07
C LYS A 537 3.92 12.34 7.41
N ARG A 538 4.68 13.19 6.70
CA ARG A 538 6.09 13.47 6.97
C ARG A 538 6.26 14.21 8.31
N ASN A 539 7.35 13.93 9.02
CA ASN A 539 7.73 14.55 10.29
C ASN A 539 6.65 14.51 11.41
N ASP A 540 5.63 13.64 11.32
CA ASP A 540 4.57 13.55 12.33
C ASP A 540 4.95 12.60 13.48
N PRO A 541 4.73 12.96 14.75
CA PRO A 541 5.01 12.09 15.90
C PRO A 541 4.31 10.73 15.82
N VAL A 542 3.07 10.65 15.34
CA VAL A 542 2.36 9.37 15.17
C VAL A 542 3.09 8.50 14.16
N THR A 543 3.49 9.07 13.03
CA THR A 543 4.20 8.33 11.99
C THR A 543 5.60 7.88 12.45
N ARG A 544 6.32 8.71 13.22
CA ARG A 544 7.58 8.32 13.86
C ARG A 544 7.41 7.12 14.79
N ARG A 545 6.41 7.13 15.68
CA ARG A 545 6.13 6.01 16.59
C ARG A 545 5.76 4.73 15.83
N PHE A 546 4.84 4.84 14.86
CA PHE A 546 4.41 3.71 14.04
C PHE A 546 5.57 3.04 13.29
N ILE A 547 6.44 3.81 12.63
CA ILE A 547 7.61 3.28 11.92
C ILE A 547 8.55 2.56 12.91
N GLN A 548 8.81 3.15 14.07
CA GLN A 548 9.68 2.56 15.09
C GLN A 548 9.13 1.23 15.63
N TYR A 549 7.83 1.13 15.92
CA TYR A 549 7.22 -0.13 16.34
C TYR A 549 7.28 -1.21 15.25
N LEU A 550 7.02 -0.86 13.97
CA LEU A 550 7.17 -1.81 12.87
C LEU A 550 8.62 -2.30 12.72
N VAL A 551 9.62 -1.44 12.93
CA VAL A 551 11.05 -1.83 12.95
C VAL A 551 11.38 -2.75 14.13
N MET A 552 10.67 -2.66 15.26
CA MET A 552 10.81 -3.59 16.38
C MET A 552 10.08 -4.94 16.14
N ARG A 553 9.16 -5.00 15.18
CA ARG A 553 8.38 -6.19 14.78
C ARG A 553 9.03 -7.02 13.65
N THR A 554 10.34 -6.93 13.43
CA THR A 554 11.07 -7.58 12.30
C THR A 554 10.95 -9.11 12.20
N GLY A 555 10.51 -9.80 13.27
CA GLY A 555 10.20 -11.24 13.25
C GLY A 555 8.79 -11.58 12.74
N GLU A 556 7.93 -10.58 12.56
CA GLU A 556 6.55 -10.72 12.08
C GLU A 556 6.35 -10.03 10.74
N VAL A 557 6.78 -8.77 10.64
CA VAL A 557 6.66 -7.92 9.44
C VAL A 557 7.99 -7.25 9.12
N LEU A 558 8.19 -6.98 7.84
CA LEU A 558 9.33 -6.26 7.30
C LEU A 558 8.85 -4.91 6.80
N VAL A 559 9.64 -3.87 7.05
CA VAL A 559 9.29 -2.49 6.72
C VAL A 559 10.42 -1.77 6.00
N LEU A 560 10.07 -1.11 4.88
CA LEU A 560 10.92 -0.14 4.20
C LEU A 560 10.19 1.20 4.18
N VAL A 561 10.90 2.28 4.51
CA VAL A 561 10.36 3.64 4.49
C VAL A 561 11.24 4.53 3.63
N ARG A 562 10.59 5.28 2.73
CA ARG A 562 11.21 6.28 1.87
C ARG A 562 10.58 7.65 2.12
N ASP A 563 11.40 8.69 2.12
CA ASP A 563 10.97 10.09 2.15
C ASP A 563 10.46 10.51 0.77
N GLY A 564 9.20 10.93 0.67
CA GLY A 564 8.60 11.39 -0.60
C GLY A 564 9.30 12.62 -1.17
N LYS A 565 9.70 13.56 -0.30
CA LYS A 565 10.28 14.87 -0.67
C LYS A 565 11.76 14.78 -1.04
N THR A 566 12.54 13.96 -0.32
CA THR A 566 13.99 13.80 -0.60
C THR A 566 14.35 12.52 -1.37
N GLY A 567 13.40 11.58 -1.53
CA GLY A 567 13.61 10.28 -2.18
C GLY A 567 14.46 9.29 -1.36
N ARG A 568 14.97 9.70 -0.20
CA ARG A 568 15.89 9.00 0.71
C ARG A 568 15.23 7.78 1.37
N VAL A 569 15.92 6.65 1.43
CA VAL A 569 15.51 5.52 2.28
C VAL A 569 15.88 5.80 3.74
N ILE A 570 14.89 5.76 4.63
CA ILE A 570 15.02 6.01 6.07
C ILE A 570 15.33 4.71 6.82
N THR A 571 14.66 3.63 6.42
CA THR A 571 14.90 2.26 6.91
C THR A 571 14.52 1.25 5.84
N ALA A 572 15.19 0.10 5.85
CA ALA A 572 14.90 -1.05 5.00
C ALA A 572 15.50 -2.31 5.67
N PRO A 573 14.92 -3.51 5.44
CA PRO A 573 15.45 -4.76 5.96
C PRO A 573 16.68 -5.23 5.15
N PRO A 574 17.40 -6.27 5.62
CA PRO A 574 18.50 -6.87 4.87
C PRO A 574 18.10 -7.35 3.46
N GLU A 575 19.04 -7.32 2.53
CA GLU A 575 18.84 -7.59 1.10
C GLU A 575 18.21 -8.99 0.84
N GLU A 576 18.58 -9.99 1.64
CA GLU A 576 18.01 -11.34 1.57
C GLU A 576 16.50 -11.43 1.90
N HIS A 577 15.91 -10.35 2.42
CA HIS A 577 14.51 -10.26 2.83
C HIS A 577 13.65 -9.30 1.98
N LEU A 578 14.21 -8.61 1.00
CA LEU A 578 13.49 -7.67 0.12
C LEU A 578 12.52 -8.35 -0.88
N TRP A 579 12.59 -9.67 -1.05
CA TRP A 579 11.69 -10.40 -1.97
C TRP A 579 10.25 -10.49 -1.43
N THR A 580 9.27 -10.31 -2.30
CA THR A 580 7.83 -10.51 -2.00
C THR A 580 7.26 -11.73 -2.69
N TYR A 581 7.82 -12.11 -3.83
CA TYR A 581 7.49 -13.34 -4.57
C TYR A 581 8.76 -14.05 -5.03
N ARG A 582 8.87 -15.34 -4.75
CA ARG A 582 9.94 -16.20 -5.27
C ARG A 582 9.42 -17.55 -5.77
N LYS A 583 10.06 -18.09 -6.80
CA LYS A 583 9.73 -19.40 -7.39
C LYS A 583 10.97 -20.29 -7.45
N LYS A 584 10.72 -21.59 -7.59
CA LYS A 584 11.75 -22.64 -7.59
C LYS A 584 11.24 -23.87 -8.30
N GLN A 585 11.58 -23.96 -9.58
CA GLN A 585 11.10 -24.98 -10.50
C GLN A 585 12.27 -25.79 -11.05
N GLY A 586 12.08 -27.10 -11.27
CA GLY A 586 13.12 -27.89 -11.94
C GLY A 586 13.00 -29.41 -11.87
N LEU A 587 13.98 -30.07 -12.49
CA LEU A 587 14.14 -31.52 -12.51
C LEU A 587 15.05 -31.97 -11.36
N GLY A 588 14.58 -32.91 -10.54
CA GLY A 588 15.31 -33.46 -9.41
C GLY A 588 14.60 -33.25 -8.07
N ARG A 589 15.38 -33.04 -7.00
CA ARG A 589 14.86 -32.70 -5.66
C ARG A 589 14.88 -31.18 -5.50
N ALA A 590 13.84 -30.60 -4.92
CA ALA A 590 13.80 -29.15 -4.60
C ALA A 590 15.00 -28.70 -3.74
N SER A 591 15.50 -29.57 -2.86
CA SER A 591 16.67 -29.31 -2.00
C SER A 591 18.03 -29.20 -2.74
N LYS A 592 18.03 -29.11 -4.08
CA LYS A 592 19.24 -28.92 -4.91
C LYS A 592 19.15 -27.75 -5.89
N SER A 593 17.98 -27.12 -6.01
CA SER A 593 17.81 -25.88 -6.77
C SER A 593 17.93 -24.69 -5.83
N GLU A 594 18.33 -23.54 -6.35
CA GLU A 594 18.28 -22.26 -5.63
C GLU A 594 16.87 -21.64 -5.74
N TRP A 595 16.66 -20.47 -5.15
CA TRP A 595 15.41 -19.70 -5.29
C TRP A 595 15.61 -18.60 -6.33
N GLU A 596 14.62 -18.42 -7.21
CA GLU A 596 14.54 -17.28 -8.13
C GLU A 596 13.58 -16.27 -7.53
N ASN A 597 14.11 -15.17 -6.99
CA ASN A 597 13.30 -14.04 -6.54
C ASN A 597 12.73 -13.34 -7.77
N VAL A 598 11.42 -13.35 -7.95
CA VAL A 598 10.74 -12.78 -9.12
C VAL A 598 10.37 -11.32 -8.87
N LEU A 599 9.90 -11.02 -7.66
CA LEU A 599 9.55 -9.67 -7.21
C LEU A 599 10.36 -9.34 -5.96
N THR A 600 11.10 -8.24 -6.02
CA THR A 600 11.98 -7.74 -4.95
C THR A 600 11.78 -6.24 -4.81
N ILE A 601 11.53 -5.76 -3.60
CA ILE A 601 11.31 -4.34 -3.32
C ILE A 601 12.62 -3.57 -3.51
N GLY A 602 12.57 -2.50 -4.28
CA GLY A 602 13.71 -1.75 -4.82
C GLY A 602 13.25 -0.90 -6.02
N PRO A 603 14.17 -0.31 -6.80
CA PRO A 603 13.84 0.69 -7.83
C PRO A 603 12.79 0.22 -8.84
N ASP A 604 12.96 -0.98 -9.40
CA ASP A 604 12.02 -1.57 -10.37
C ASP A 604 10.63 -1.82 -9.76
N TYR A 605 10.56 -2.13 -8.46
CA TYR A 605 9.30 -2.31 -7.74
C TYR A 605 8.62 -0.98 -7.46
N PHE A 606 9.38 0.06 -7.09
CA PHE A 606 8.86 1.41 -6.90
C PHE A 606 8.28 1.96 -8.21
N ASP A 607 9.02 1.84 -9.32
CA ASP A 607 8.58 2.21 -10.66
C ASP A 607 7.29 1.45 -11.08
N MET A 608 7.19 0.18 -10.71
CA MET A 608 6.06 -0.68 -11.04
C MET A 608 4.82 -0.40 -10.18
N THR A 609 4.96 -0.19 -8.87
CA THR A 609 3.85 0.26 -8.02
C THR A 609 3.43 1.69 -8.34
N ASP A 610 4.36 2.56 -8.76
CA ASP A 610 4.04 3.91 -9.23
C ASP A 610 3.20 3.87 -10.52
N ARG A 611 3.51 2.98 -11.47
CA ARG A 611 2.70 2.77 -12.69
C ARG A 611 1.33 2.14 -12.41
N LEU A 612 1.15 1.47 -11.27
CA LEU A 612 -0.09 0.78 -10.91
C LEU A 612 -0.98 1.51 -9.91
N ARG A 613 -0.46 2.48 -9.14
CA ARG A 613 -1.26 3.18 -8.14
C ARG A 613 -2.38 3.98 -8.81
N GLU A 614 -3.60 3.75 -8.33
CA GLU A 614 -4.82 4.32 -8.91
C GLU A 614 -5.00 5.82 -8.61
N TRP A 615 -4.15 6.36 -7.73
CA TRP A 615 -4.15 7.75 -7.28
C TRP A 615 -2.74 8.20 -6.87
N ARG A 616 -2.54 9.51 -6.79
CA ARG A 616 -1.28 10.16 -6.38
C ARG A 616 -1.60 11.42 -5.56
N PHE A 617 -0.62 11.96 -4.84
CA PHE A 617 -0.72 13.32 -4.30
C PHE A 617 -0.18 14.35 -5.30
N GLY A 618 -0.70 15.58 -5.22
CA GLY A 618 -0.17 16.76 -5.93
C GLY A 618 1.00 17.45 -5.20
N PHE A 619 1.51 16.84 -4.13
CA PHE A 619 2.57 17.33 -3.24
C PHE A 619 3.45 16.15 -2.77
N ASP A 620 4.65 16.41 -2.25
CA ASP A 620 5.65 15.38 -1.89
C ASP A 620 5.94 15.22 -0.38
N ASP A 621 5.31 16.04 0.47
CA ASP A 621 5.46 16.04 1.93
C ASP A 621 4.78 14.83 2.62
N TYR A 622 5.29 13.63 2.34
CA TYR A 622 4.85 12.37 2.94
C TYR A 622 6.02 11.38 3.11
N TYR A 623 5.81 10.35 3.94
CA TYR A 623 6.59 9.13 3.92
C TYR A 623 5.86 8.04 3.13
N ASP A 624 6.60 7.33 2.30
CA ASP A 624 6.19 6.21 1.48
C ASP A 624 6.62 4.92 2.18
N ILE A 625 5.66 4.15 2.69
CA ILE A 625 5.86 3.04 3.62
C ILE A 625 5.43 1.73 2.95
N PHE A 626 6.35 0.78 2.88
CA PHE A 626 6.16 -0.56 2.37
C PHE A 626 6.24 -1.53 3.54
N VAL A 627 5.17 -2.29 3.80
CA VAL A 627 5.10 -3.32 4.85
C VAL A 627 4.77 -4.67 4.21
N TRP A 628 5.49 -5.72 4.57
CA TRP A 628 5.22 -7.08 4.09
C TRP A 628 5.52 -8.15 5.14
N ASP A 629 4.95 -9.35 5.03
CA ASP A 629 5.20 -10.42 6.01
C ASP A 629 6.68 -10.85 6.06
N PHE A 630 7.19 -11.11 7.26
CA PHE A 630 8.48 -11.79 7.42
C PHE A 630 8.41 -13.25 6.92
N VAL A 631 7.33 -13.96 7.23
CA VAL A 631 7.11 -15.36 6.83
C VAL A 631 6.25 -15.39 5.55
N PRO A 632 6.56 -16.19 4.51
CA PRO A 632 5.64 -16.37 3.39
C PRO A 632 4.38 -17.17 3.81
N ASP A 633 3.39 -17.26 2.91
CA ASP A 633 2.21 -18.12 3.07
C ASP A 633 1.35 -17.78 4.31
N GLN A 634 1.41 -16.52 4.77
CA GLN A 634 0.61 -16.01 5.89
C GLN A 634 -0.76 -15.52 5.43
N ALA A 635 -1.76 -15.63 6.30
CA ALA A 635 -3.10 -15.11 6.04
C ALA A 635 -3.13 -13.59 6.14
N ALA A 636 -3.81 -12.93 5.18
CA ALA A 636 -4.03 -11.48 5.10
C ALA A 636 -4.25 -10.76 6.44
N ILE A 637 -5.12 -11.34 7.28
CA ILE A 637 -5.54 -10.76 8.56
C ILE A 637 -4.41 -10.73 9.61
N GLY A 638 -3.38 -11.57 9.46
CA GLY A 638 -2.22 -11.60 10.35
C GLY A 638 -1.39 -10.31 10.27
N MET A 639 -0.89 -9.99 9.07
CA MET A 639 -0.16 -8.74 8.82
C MET A 639 -1.01 -7.51 9.13
N TYR A 640 -2.29 -7.51 8.71
CA TYR A 640 -3.23 -6.43 8.97
C TYR A 640 -3.40 -6.15 10.48
N ASN A 641 -3.54 -7.19 11.30
CA ASN A 641 -3.70 -7.02 12.74
C ASN A 641 -2.45 -6.43 13.40
N VAL A 642 -1.24 -6.80 12.97
CA VAL A 642 0.00 -6.16 13.44
C VAL A 642 -0.01 -4.67 13.08
N VAL A 643 -0.25 -4.33 11.80
CA VAL A 643 -0.29 -2.94 11.32
C VAL A 643 -1.32 -2.10 12.08
N VAL A 644 -2.56 -2.58 12.28
CA VAL A 644 -3.59 -1.85 13.03
C VAL A 644 -3.26 -1.73 14.52
N THR A 645 -2.61 -2.72 15.12
CA THR A 645 -2.22 -2.66 16.53
C THR A 645 -1.15 -1.59 16.74
N GLU A 646 -0.11 -1.58 15.92
CA GLU A 646 0.94 -0.56 16.04
C GLU A 646 0.47 0.85 15.62
N LEU A 647 -0.54 0.99 14.74
CA LEU A 647 -1.21 2.27 14.53
C LEU A 647 -1.96 2.75 15.78
N ARG A 648 -2.66 1.86 16.52
CA ARG A 648 -3.33 2.23 17.79
C ARG A 648 -2.34 2.62 18.87
N ASN A 649 -1.22 1.89 18.96
CA ASN A 649 -0.13 2.23 19.87
C ASN A 649 0.48 3.59 19.50
N ALA A 650 0.65 3.87 18.20
CA ALA A 650 1.19 5.14 17.72
C ALA A 650 0.25 6.33 18.01
N TRP A 651 -1.06 6.11 17.96
CA TRP A 651 -2.07 7.08 18.38
C TRP A 651 -2.31 7.14 19.90
N ARG A 652 -1.65 6.28 20.71
CA ARG A 652 -1.86 6.13 22.17
C ARG A 652 -3.34 5.92 22.54
N ILE A 653 -4.05 5.10 21.76
CA ILE A 653 -5.49 4.82 21.92
C ILE A 653 -5.68 3.85 23.09
N THR A 654 -6.20 4.32 24.22
CA THR A 654 -6.45 3.49 25.42
C THR A 654 -7.87 2.92 25.46
N HIS A 655 -8.81 3.52 24.73
CA HIS A 655 -10.23 3.17 24.72
C HIS A 655 -10.82 3.27 23.29
N PRO A 656 -11.85 2.49 22.89
CA PRO A 656 -12.41 2.52 21.54
C PRO A 656 -12.82 3.92 21.00
N ARG A 657 -13.30 4.83 21.86
CA ARG A 657 -13.67 6.21 21.48
C ARG A 657 -12.45 7.05 21.05
N ASP A 658 -11.26 6.74 21.56
CA ASP A 658 -10.04 7.52 21.33
C ASP A 658 -9.61 7.53 19.85
N VAL A 659 -10.02 6.52 19.08
CA VAL A 659 -9.86 6.45 17.61
C VAL A 659 -10.28 7.77 16.95
N TYR A 660 -11.36 8.38 17.42
CA TYR A 660 -11.94 9.60 16.83
C TYR A 660 -11.43 10.89 17.47
N ARG A 661 -10.64 10.83 18.56
CA ARG A 661 -10.16 12.03 19.29
C ARG A 661 -9.39 12.99 18.39
N HIS A 662 -8.59 12.47 17.46
CA HIS A 662 -7.84 13.28 16.52
C HIS A 662 -8.70 13.88 15.38
N MET A 663 -9.96 13.47 15.26
CA MET A 663 -10.97 14.04 14.36
C MET A 663 -11.89 15.06 15.06
N GLN A 664 -11.78 15.22 16.39
CA GLN A 664 -12.66 16.09 17.19
C GLN A 664 -12.86 17.50 16.59
N PRO A 665 -11.83 18.24 16.15
CA PRO A 665 -12.02 19.60 15.61
C PRO A 665 -12.87 19.65 14.33
N LEU A 666 -12.93 18.56 13.57
CA LEU A 666 -13.83 18.41 12.43
C LEU A 666 -15.23 17.98 12.89
N LEU A 667 -15.32 16.92 13.70
CA LEU A 667 -16.60 16.34 14.13
C LEU A 667 -17.45 17.26 15.02
N GLN A 668 -16.84 18.23 15.71
CA GLN A 668 -17.55 19.28 16.45
C GLN A 668 -18.22 20.31 15.53
N THR A 669 -17.79 20.42 14.26
CA THR A 669 -18.34 21.38 13.28
C THR A 669 -19.35 20.75 12.32
N LEU A 670 -19.56 19.44 12.42
CA LEU A 670 -20.47 18.68 11.58
C LEU A 670 -21.66 18.17 12.40
N THR A 671 -22.84 18.14 11.79
CA THR A 671 -24.06 17.53 12.33
C THR A 671 -24.64 16.55 11.31
N ARG A 672 -25.59 15.72 11.73
CA ARG A 672 -26.42 14.93 10.81
C ARG A 672 -27.90 15.21 11.02
N GLU A 673 -28.58 15.54 9.94
CA GLU A 673 -30.02 15.77 9.90
C GLU A 673 -30.79 14.45 10.07
N LYS A 674 -31.84 14.48 10.90
CA LYS A 674 -32.55 13.25 11.34
C LYS A 674 -33.53 12.72 10.27
N ASP A 675 -34.00 13.58 9.36
CA ASP A 675 -34.97 13.22 8.31
C ASP A 675 -34.31 12.76 7.00
N THR A 676 -33.15 13.34 6.66
CA THR A 676 -32.41 13.10 5.40
C THR A 676 -31.19 12.19 5.57
N MET A 677 -30.70 12.01 6.80
CA MET A 677 -29.37 11.47 7.12
C MET A 677 -28.19 12.24 6.46
N ARG A 678 -28.43 13.48 6.01
CA ARG A 678 -27.44 14.40 5.44
C ARG A 678 -26.43 14.83 6.51
N THR A 679 -25.16 14.47 6.34
CA THR A 679 -24.06 15.08 7.11
C THR A 679 -23.76 16.46 6.52
N ARG A 680 -23.85 17.54 7.31
CA ARG A 680 -23.53 18.91 6.89
C ARG A 680 -22.78 19.68 7.96
N GLN A 681 -22.27 20.87 7.60
CA GLN A 681 -21.68 21.80 8.54
C GLN A 681 -22.78 22.46 9.40
N ILE A 682 -22.44 22.75 10.65
CA ILE A 682 -23.26 23.50 11.60
C ILE A 682 -23.16 24.99 11.25
N LYS A 683 -24.30 25.69 11.15
CA LYS A 683 -24.36 27.12 10.83
C LYS A 683 -24.01 27.96 12.05
N GLU A 684 -23.49 29.18 11.86
CA GLU A 684 -23.12 30.04 12.98
C GLU A 684 -24.33 30.35 13.89
N GLY A 685 -24.16 30.13 15.19
CA GLY A 685 -25.23 30.29 16.19
C GLY A 685 -26.29 29.17 16.21
N GLU A 686 -26.22 28.20 15.30
CA GLU A 686 -27.11 27.03 15.28
C GLU A 686 -26.87 26.14 16.51
N ARG A 687 -27.96 25.64 17.13
CA ARG A 687 -27.91 24.74 18.29
C ARG A 687 -28.43 23.36 17.91
N VAL A 688 -27.53 22.55 17.37
CA VAL A 688 -27.77 21.17 16.95
C VAL A 688 -26.70 20.26 17.55
N GLU A 689 -27.05 18.98 17.69
CA GLU A 689 -26.15 17.91 18.12
C GLU A 689 -25.03 17.71 17.08
N SER A 690 -23.77 17.81 17.50
CA SER A 690 -22.61 17.56 16.63
C SER A 690 -22.28 16.07 16.55
N LEU A 691 -21.65 15.65 15.44
CA LEU A 691 -21.17 14.26 15.31
C LEU A 691 -20.19 13.87 16.41
N TRP A 692 -19.42 14.84 16.94
CA TRP A 692 -18.55 14.60 18.09
C TRP A 692 -19.32 14.26 19.37
N GLU A 693 -20.46 14.92 19.61
CA GLU A 693 -21.33 14.60 20.75
C GLU A 693 -21.97 13.23 20.57
N THR A 694 -22.54 12.92 19.40
CA THR A 694 -23.10 11.58 19.12
C THR A 694 -22.06 10.47 19.27
N VAL A 695 -20.81 10.67 18.83
CA VAL A 695 -19.71 9.68 18.97
C VAL A 695 -19.27 9.51 20.44
N ASN A 696 -19.46 10.51 21.30
CA ASN A 696 -19.10 10.46 22.72
C ASN A 696 -20.29 10.15 23.64
N ASP A 697 -21.53 10.11 23.14
CA ASP A 697 -22.70 9.78 23.95
C ASP A 697 -22.64 8.35 24.52
N ASN A 698 -23.22 8.16 25.70
CA ASN A 698 -23.22 6.90 26.42
C ASN A 698 -24.08 5.81 25.76
N SER A 699 -25.02 6.15 24.87
CA SER A 699 -25.77 5.18 24.07
C SER A 699 -25.01 4.64 22.86
N THR A 700 -23.97 5.35 22.40
CA THR A 700 -23.09 4.90 21.30
C THR A 700 -22.17 3.77 21.78
N GLU A 701 -22.37 2.57 21.22
CA GLU A 701 -21.59 1.38 21.52
C GLU A 701 -20.57 1.07 20.41
N PHE A 702 -19.32 0.81 20.80
CA PHE A 702 -18.27 0.34 19.89
C PHE A 702 -18.26 -1.18 19.86
N ARG A 703 -18.21 -1.76 18.65
CA ARG A 703 -18.30 -3.20 18.44
C ARG A 703 -17.21 -3.70 17.49
N LEU A 704 -16.51 -4.75 17.90
CA LEU A 704 -15.58 -5.49 17.04
C LEU A 704 -16.26 -6.74 16.51
N PHE A 705 -16.28 -6.90 15.19
CA PHE A 705 -16.85 -8.06 14.51
C PHE A 705 -15.74 -9.01 14.06
N ASP A 706 -15.96 -10.31 14.22
CA ASP A 706 -15.05 -11.38 13.80
C ASP A 706 -15.86 -12.43 13.03
N ILE A 707 -15.50 -12.64 11.76
CA ILE A 707 -16.27 -13.38 10.76
C ILE A 707 -15.51 -14.66 10.41
N LYS A 708 -16.07 -15.82 10.79
CA LYS A 708 -15.44 -17.14 10.62
C LYS A 708 -16.48 -18.17 10.18
N ASP A 709 -16.15 -18.93 9.14
CA ASP A 709 -16.97 -20.03 8.61
C ASP A 709 -18.44 -19.67 8.30
N GLY A 710 -18.70 -18.42 7.93
CA GLY A 710 -20.03 -17.87 7.68
C GLY A 710 -20.80 -17.42 8.93
N GLY A 711 -20.26 -17.64 10.13
CA GLY A 711 -20.74 -17.05 11.37
C GLY A 711 -20.13 -15.66 11.61
N VAL A 712 -20.93 -14.74 12.17
CA VAL A 712 -20.47 -13.43 12.64
C VAL A 712 -20.54 -13.42 14.17
N THR A 713 -19.41 -13.22 14.82
CA THR A 713 -19.32 -12.96 16.25
C THR A 713 -19.03 -11.49 16.51
N CYS A 714 -19.41 -10.99 17.69
CA CYS A 714 -19.32 -9.59 18.05
C CYS A 714 -18.79 -9.47 19.49
N ARG A 715 -17.89 -8.52 19.73
CA ARG A 715 -17.41 -8.10 21.05
C ARG A 715 -17.76 -6.64 21.26
N SER A 716 -18.34 -6.33 22.41
CA SER A 716 -18.68 -4.98 22.88
C SER A 716 -17.44 -4.19 23.32
N GLY A 717 -17.56 -2.87 23.37
CA GLY A 717 -16.48 -1.98 23.81
C GLY A 717 -16.01 -2.25 25.25
N ALA A 718 -16.88 -2.79 26.11
CA ALA A 718 -16.52 -3.21 27.46
C ALA A 718 -15.64 -4.47 27.45
N GLU A 719 -16.02 -5.50 26.68
CA GLU A 719 -15.21 -6.71 26.51
C GLU A 719 -13.86 -6.38 25.84
N MET A 720 -13.86 -5.49 24.85
CA MET A 720 -12.63 -4.99 24.22
C MET A 720 -11.73 -4.27 25.22
N ALA A 721 -12.28 -3.46 26.13
CA ALA A 721 -11.52 -2.76 27.17
C ALA A 721 -10.91 -3.70 28.24
N THR A 722 -11.44 -4.93 28.41
CA THR A 722 -10.79 -5.95 29.26
C THR A 722 -9.59 -6.64 28.60
N SER A 723 -9.35 -6.40 27.30
CA SER A 723 -8.22 -6.98 26.58
C SER A 723 -6.97 -6.13 26.76
N ALA A 724 -6.10 -6.55 27.69
CA ALA A 724 -4.87 -5.85 28.09
C ALA A 724 -3.89 -5.50 26.94
N TYR A 725 -4.04 -6.11 25.76
CA TYR A 725 -3.18 -5.95 24.59
C TYR A 725 -3.90 -5.43 23.33
N MET A 726 -5.19 -5.04 23.41
CA MET A 726 -5.94 -4.50 22.26
C MET A 726 -5.78 -2.98 22.07
N PHE A 727 -5.28 -2.33 23.12
CA PHE A 727 -5.16 -0.88 23.27
C PHE A 727 -3.87 -0.52 24.01
N TYR A 728 -3.43 0.71 23.85
CA TYR A 728 -2.23 1.26 24.48
C TYR A 728 -2.38 1.22 26.01
N ASN A 729 -1.38 0.66 26.69
CA ASN A 729 -1.41 0.39 28.14
C ASN A 729 -0.16 0.96 28.87
N GLU A 730 -0.05 0.70 30.17
CA GLU A 730 1.08 1.19 30.99
C GLU A 730 2.45 0.63 30.55
N ALA A 731 2.51 -0.58 29.99
CA ALA A 731 3.74 -1.14 29.44
C ALA A 731 4.16 -0.43 28.14
N ASN A 732 3.20 -0.06 27.27
CA ASN A 732 3.50 0.79 26.11
C ASN A 732 3.94 2.20 26.53
N ALA A 733 3.39 2.74 27.63
CA ALA A 733 3.86 4.02 28.17
C ALA A 733 5.31 3.95 28.70
N ALA A 734 5.68 2.87 29.41
CA ALA A 734 7.04 2.64 29.85
C ALA A 734 8.03 2.37 28.70
N GLU A 735 7.56 1.81 27.58
CA GLU A 735 8.32 1.67 26.34
C GLU A 735 8.52 3.03 25.65
N ASP A 736 7.48 3.86 25.58
CA ASP A 736 7.54 5.23 25.04
C ASP A 736 8.46 6.16 25.84
N GLU A 737 8.56 5.99 27.16
CA GLU A 737 9.56 6.69 28.00
C GLU A 737 11.01 6.41 27.58
N VAL A 738 11.28 5.25 26.96
CA VAL A 738 12.61 4.85 26.48
C VAL A 738 12.81 5.22 25.01
N LEU A 739 11.79 5.05 24.16
CA LEU A 739 11.87 5.27 22.72
C LEU A 739 11.70 6.75 22.30
N PHE A 740 10.84 7.50 23.00
CA PHE A 740 10.47 8.89 22.65
C PHE A 740 10.58 9.85 23.86
N PRO A 741 11.71 9.87 24.61
CA PRO A 741 11.88 10.70 25.80
C PRO A 741 11.85 12.21 25.52
N ASP A 742 11.93 12.62 24.25
CA ASP A 742 11.77 13.99 23.78
C ASP A 742 10.29 14.43 23.65
N GLU A 743 9.34 13.50 23.54
CA GLU A 743 7.90 13.81 23.48
C GLU A 743 7.27 14.03 24.86
N LEU A 744 7.96 13.61 25.92
CA LEU A 744 7.44 13.58 27.30
C LEU A 744 7.99 14.72 28.17
N GLY A 745 8.94 15.50 27.64
CA GLY A 745 9.62 16.58 28.35
C GLY A 745 9.17 17.98 27.93
N SER A 746 8.02 18.44 28.45
CA SER A 746 7.71 19.88 28.51
C SER A 746 7.66 20.35 29.96
N ASN A 747 8.15 21.57 30.21
CA ASN A 747 8.37 22.18 31.53
C ASN A 747 9.52 21.56 32.37
N ASP A 748 10.78 21.80 32.00
CA ASP A 748 11.70 22.49 32.93
C ASP A 748 12.88 23.16 32.19
N ASP A 749 13.42 24.23 32.77
CA ASP A 749 14.37 25.13 32.12
C ASP A 749 15.85 24.86 32.49
N GLY A 750 16.77 25.30 31.63
CA GLY A 750 18.15 25.61 32.03
C GLY A 750 19.18 24.49 32.36
N HIS A 751 18.83 23.20 32.46
CA HIS A 751 19.81 22.14 32.85
C HIS A 751 20.04 20.97 31.86
N LEU A 752 19.49 21.03 30.64
CA LEU A 752 19.55 19.91 29.69
C LEU A 752 20.84 19.78 28.84
N GLY A 753 21.86 20.62 29.06
CA GLY A 753 23.07 20.73 28.22
C GLY A 753 23.90 19.44 28.03
N ASN A 754 23.69 18.40 28.85
CA ASN A 754 24.30 17.08 28.66
C ASN A 754 23.32 15.99 28.15
N LYS A 755 22.00 16.15 28.29
CA LYS A 755 21.00 15.18 27.77
C LYS A 755 20.82 15.31 26.26
N MET A 756 20.98 16.52 25.70
CA MET A 756 21.01 16.79 24.25
C MET A 756 22.02 15.91 23.49
N ARG A 757 23.13 15.54 24.16
CA ARG A 757 24.21 14.69 23.63
C ARG A 757 23.84 13.19 23.57
N SER A 758 22.68 12.80 24.11
CA SER A 758 22.10 11.46 24.00
C SER A 758 21.12 11.35 22.83
N ILE A 759 20.34 12.41 22.56
CA ILE A 759 19.37 12.43 21.46
C ILE A 759 20.08 12.25 20.11
N ARG A 760 21.23 12.94 19.92
CA ARG A 760 22.08 12.74 18.74
C ARG A 760 22.51 11.28 18.56
N LYS A 761 22.73 10.52 19.65
CA LYS A 761 23.13 9.11 19.59
C LYS A 761 22.01 8.16 19.17
N GLY A 762 20.73 8.53 19.30
CA GLY A 762 19.61 7.73 18.81
C GLY A 762 19.62 7.67 17.28
N LEU A 763 19.52 8.85 16.64
CA LEU A 763 19.65 8.97 15.19
C LEU A 763 21.02 8.51 14.69
N GLU A 764 22.12 8.91 15.35
CA GLU A 764 23.46 8.43 14.97
C GLU A 764 23.60 6.90 15.07
N ALA A 765 22.85 6.17 15.91
CA ALA A 765 22.95 4.70 15.95
C ALA A 765 22.35 4.06 14.69
N ILE A 766 21.21 4.59 14.23
CA ILE A 766 20.53 4.19 12.99
C ILE A 766 21.36 4.64 11.77
N ASN A 767 21.80 5.90 11.74
CA ASN A 767 22.64 6.44 10.68
C ASN A 767 24.01 5.74 10.61
N LYS A 768 24.59 5.27 11.73
CA LYS A 768 25.90 4.55 11.75
C LYS A 768 25.81 3.05 11.47
N GLY A 769 24.64 2.53 11.12
CA GLY A 769 24.52 1.22 10.47
C GLY A 769 25.01 0.03 11.30
N LYS A 770 24.84 0.10 12.63
CA LYS A 770 24.89 -1.10 13.46
C LYS A 770 23.61 -1.90 13.24
N ASP A 771 23.61 -2.72 12.20
CA ASP A 771 22.62 -3.78 11.97
C ASP A 771 22.35 -4.54 13.28
N PRO A 772 21.15 -4.45 13.87
CA PRO A 772 20.82 -5.19 15.08
C PRO A 772 20.57 -6.68 14.79
N MET A 773 20.14 -7.03 13.57
CA MET A 773 19.63 -8.37 13.23
C MET A 773 19.73 -8.74 11.75
N LYS A 774 20.43 -9.86 11.53
CA LYS A 774 19.88 -10.88 10.64
C LYS A 774 18.55 -11.37 11.20
N ALA A 775 17.46 -11.08 10.50
CA ALA A 775 16.13 -11.44 10.97
C ALA A 775 15.99 -12.96 11.07
N GLN A 776 15.74 -13.43 12.29
CA GLN A 776 15.46 -14.82 12.63
C GLN A 776 14.04 -14.87 13.21
N VAL A 777 13.38 -16.03 13.13
CA VAL A 777 12.17 -16.26 13.93
C VAL A 777 12.59 -16.23 15.40
N ILE A 778 12.01 -15.31 16.17
CA ILE A 778 12.25 -15.13 17.61
C ILE A 778 11.03 -15.65 18.37
N SER A 779 11.25 -16.39 19.46
CA SER A 779 10.20 -17.19 20.11
C SER A 779 9.60 -16.55 21.36
N GLY A 780 10.16 -15.46 21.88
CA GLY A 780 9.62 -14.77 23.05
C GLY A 780 9.99 -13.29 23.15
N ILE A 781 9.42 -12.59 24.13
CA ILE A 781 9.59 -11.16 24.37
C ILE A 781 9.89 -10.93 25.85
N ALA A 782 10.95 -10.19 26.16
CA ALA A 782 11.26 -9.76 27.52
C ALA A 782 10.21 -8.75 28.02
N THR A 783 9.67 -8.99 29.21
CA THR A 783 8.68 -8.16 29.87
C THR A 783 9.03 -7.96 31.35
N ALA A 784 8.51 -6.87 31.94
CA ALA A 784 8.58 -6.63 33.37
C ALA A 784 7.25 -7.08 34.00
N ASN A 785 7.30 -7.93 35.02
CA ASN A 785 6.13 -8.42 35.73
C ASN A 785 6.47 -8.71 37.20
N THR A 786 5.48 -9.07 38.02
CA THR A 786 5.64 -9.33 39.46
C THR A 786 5.32 -10.78 39.80
N GLU A 787 6.02 -11.37 40.77
CA GLU A 787 5.70 -12.73 41.23
C GLU A 787 4.53 -12.71 42.24
N PRO A 788 3.67 -13.74 42.30
CA PRO A 788 2.56 -13.81 43.26
C PRO A 788 2.97 -13.67 44.74
N HIS A 789 4.21 -14.03 45.09
CA HIS A 789 4.76 -13.92 46.44
C HIS A 789 5.63 -12.65 46.65
N ARG A 790 5.81 -11.82 45.61
CA ARG A 790 6.48 -10.50 45.64
C ARG A 790 5.72 -9.48 44.78
N PRO A 791 4.43 -9.21 45.04
CA PRO A 791 3.57 -8.40 44.16
C PRO A 791 4.04 -6.95 44.01
N ASP A 792 4.73 -6.39 45.02
CA ASP A 792 5.25 -5.01 44.97
C ASP A 792 6.60 -4.88 44.25
N LYS A 793 7.11 -5.95 43.63
CA LYS A 793 8.45 -5.98 43.02
C LYS A 793 8.44 -6.53 41.59
N LEU A 794 8.72 -5.64 40.64
CA LEU A 794 9.02 -6.03 39.27
C LEU A 794 10.34 -6.83 39.18
N ASP A 795 10.32 -7.89 38.39
CA ASP A 795 11.48 -8.69 37.97
C ASP A 795 11.39 -8.96 36.45
N LEU A 796 12.46 -9.52 35.86
CA LEU A 796 12.53 -9.82 34.43
C LEU A 796 11.91 -11.18 34.10
N PHE A 797 10.97 -11.20 33.15
CA PHE A 797 10.38 -12.41 32.59
C PHE A 797 10.51 -12.44 31.07
N ILE A 798 10.59 -13.62 30.48
CA ILE A 798 10.52 -13.80 29.02
C ILE A 798 9.18 -14.47 28.67
N ASN A 799 8.26 -13.72 28.07
CA ASN A 799 7.00 -14.30 27.61
C ASN A 799 7.23 -15.11 26.33
N TYR A 800 6.95 -16.42 26.39
CA TYR A 800 6.99 -17.37 25.26
C TYR A 800 5.58 -17.81 24.80
N GLU A 801 4.52 -17.13 25.24
CA GLU A 801 3.17 -17.36 24.72
C GLU A 801 3.08 -16.90 23.26
N ASP A 802 2.65 -17.82 22.40
CA ASP A 802 2.30 -17.53 21.00
C ASP A 802 0.98 -16.75 20.95
N GLN A 803 1.11 -15.42 21.04
CA GLN A 803 0.00 -14.45 21.10
C GLN A 803 -0.98 -14.52 19.92
N TYR A 804 -0.61 -15.23 18.84
CA TYR A 804 -1.37 -15.29 17.59
C TYR A 804 -1.82 -16.71 17.19
N GLY A 805 -1.48 -17.74 17.97
CA GLY A 805 -1.81 -19.14 17.63
C GLY A 805 -1.09 -19.68 16.38
N LYS A 806 0.03 -19.06 15.96
CA LYS A 806 0.83 -19.42 14.78
C LYS A 806 1.71 -20.67 15.01
N PHE A 807 2.00 -20.99 16.28
CA PHE A 807 2.94 -22.01 16.73
C PHE A 807 2.37 -22.82 17.93
N PRO A 808 1.26 -23.55 17.76
CA PRO A 808 0.65 -24.34 18.84
C PRO A 808 1.63 -25.34 19.45
N MET A 809 1.86 -25.22 20.76
CA MET A 809 2.96 -25.92 21.44
C MET A 809 2.55 -27.36 21.83
N GLU A 810 2.72 -28.30 20.91
CA GLU A 810 2.43 -29.72 21.15
C GLU A 810 3.43 -30.38 22.10
N PHE A 811 2.99 -30.70 23.32
CA PHE A 811 3.76 -31.50 24.27
C PHE A 811 3.66 -33.00 23.95
N GLY A 812 4.79 -33.68 23.84
CA GLY A 812 4.85 -35.13 23.60
C GLY A 812 4.29 -35.97 24.77
N PRO A 813 3.94 -37.25 24.54
CA PRO A 813 3.22 -38.09 25.51
C PRO A 813 3.97 -38.37 26.82
N ASP A 814 5.30 -38.20 26.84
CA ASP A 814 6.14 -38.26 28.04
C ASP A 814 5.92 -37.07 29.01
N PHE A 815 5.29 -35.98 28.56
CA PHE A 815 5.20 -34.73 29.32
C PHE A 815 4.30 -34.88 30.56
N MET A 816 4.85 -34.52 31.72
CA MET A 816 4.14 -34.52 32.98
C MET A 816 4.12 -33.10 33.56
N PRO A 817 2.96 -32.41 33.62
CA PRO A 817 2.88 -31.06 34.19
C PRO A 817 3.10 -31.06 35.72
N PRO A 818 3.53 -29.93 36.32
CA PRO A 818 3.82 -29.82 37.75
C PRO A 818 2.69 -30.27 38.68
N SER A 819 1.43 -30.07 38.26
CA SER A 819 0.23 -30.53 38.97
C SER A 819 0.08 -32.05 39.11
N LYS A 820 0.93 -32.84 38.44
CA LYS A 820 1.01 -34.32 38.59
C LYS A 820 2.28 -34.78 39.29
N TRP A 821 3.21 -33.89 39.65
CA TRP A 821 4.41 -34.25 40.40
C TRP A 821 4.08 -34.47 41.89
N PRO A 822 4.91 -35.24 42.63
CA PRO A 822 4.70 -35.45 44.06
C PRO A 822 4.61 -34.12 44.84
N ALA A 823 3.66 -34.05 45.78
CA ALA A 823 3.61 -33.00 46.78
C ALA A 823 4.51 -33.39 47.96
N LEU A 824 5.48 -32.54 48.31
CA LEU A 824 6.55 -32.92 49.24
C LEU A 824 6.10 -32.92 50.72
N LEU A 825 5.28 -31.95 51.14
CA LEU A 825 4.83 -31.83 52.52
C LEU A 825 3.99 -33.05 53.01
N PRO A 826 2.99 -33.56 52.27
CA PRO A 826 2.26 -34.76 52.69
C PRO A 826 3.13 -36.01 52.85
N LEU A 827 4.20 -36.13 52.05
CA LEU A 827 5.17 -37.21 52.15
C LEU A 827 6.03 -37.08 53.42
N ALA A 828 6.52 -35.87 53.70
CA ALA A 828 7.25 -35.57 54.94
C ALA A 828 6.37 -35.81 56.19
N GLN A 829 5.09 -35.45 56.15
CA GLN A 829 4.12 -35.68 57.23
C GLN A 829 3.87 -37.18 57.46
N ALA A 830 3.62 -37.97 56.41
CA ALA A 830 3.43 -39.41 56.51
C ALA A 830 4.70 -40.13 57.04
N PHE A 831 5.88 -39.63 56.65
CA PHE A 831 7.16 -40.13 57.13
C PHE A 831 7.40 -39.81 58.61
N GLY A 832 7.20 -38.56 59.03
CA GLY A 832 7.35 -38.14 60.43
C GLY A 832 6.36 -38.83 61.36
N GLY A 833 5.12 -39.05 60.90
CA GLY A 833 4.11 -39.81 61.63
C GLY A 833 4.45 -41.29 61.86
N THR A 834 5.42 -41.85 61.12
CA THR A 834 5.95 -43.21 61.33
C THR A 834 7.33 -43.25 62.00
N HIS A 835 8.05 -42.13 62.03
CA HIS A 835 9.40 -42.01 62.59
C HIS A 835 9.50 -40.76 63.49
N PRO A 836 9.22 -40.85 64.81
CA PRO A 836 9.17 -39.67 65.70
C PRO A 836 10.47 -38.87 65.83
N SER A 837 11.61 -39.45 65.45
CA SER A 837 12.93 -38.81 65.40
C SER A 837 13.31 -38.26 64.02
N ALA A 838 12.39 -38.28 63.06
CA ALA A 838 12.65 -37.96 61.65
C ALA A 838 13.36 -36.63 61.46
N ARG A 839 14.33 -36.63 60.54
CA ARG A 839 15.01 -35.42 60.07
C ARG A 839 14.91 -35.35 58.55
N PHE A 840 14.75 -34.13 58.06
CA PHE A 840 14.51 -33.82 56.67
C PHE A 840 15.63 -32.97 56.09
N ALA A 841 15.83 -33.08 54.79
CA ALA A 841 16.53 -32.08 53.99
C ALA A 841 15.73 -31.77 52.72
N LEU A 842 15.75 -30.49 52.36
CA LEU A 842 15.21 -29.94 51.13
C LEU A 842 16.40 -29.42 50.33
N LEU A 843 16.91 -30.26 49.42
CA LEU A 843 18.10 -29.98 48.62
C LEU A 843 17.66 -29.44 47.26
N ARG A 844 17.96 -28.18 46.94
CA ARG A 844 17.66 -27.57 45.64
C ARG A 844 18.93 -27.54 44.76
N LEU A 845 18.78 -27.77 43.47
CA LEU A 845 19.90 -27.63 42.53
C LEU A 845 20.27 -26.16 42.33
N TRP A 846 21.53 -25.92 41.98
CA TRP A 846 21.97 -24.59 41.57
C TRP A 846 21.27 -24.18 40.27
N SER A 847 20.51 -23.09 40.33
CA SER A 847 19.90 -22.41 39.20
C SER A 847 20.01 -20.89 39.38
N ALA A 848 20.10 -20.15 38.27
CA ALA A 848 20.01 -18.69 38.28
C ALA A 848 18.55 -18.27 38.56
N ALA A 849 18.28 -16.95 38.57
CA ALA A 849 16.90 -16.47 38.55
C ALA A 849 16.17 -17.02 37.31
N HIS A 850 16.59 -16.59 36.12
CA HIS A 850 15.87 -16.81 34.85
C HIS A 850 16.21 -18.13 34.12
N TYR A 851 17.19 -18.95 34.57
CA TYR A 851 17.58 -20.18 33.85
C TYR A 851 18.10 -21.31 34.74
N TYR A 852 17.94 -22.55 34.26
CA TYR A 852 18.59 -23.76 34.78
C TYR A 852 19.93 -24.01 34.05
N PRO A 853 20.96 -24.59 34.69
CA PRO A 853 22.30 -24.79 34.11
C PRO A 853 22.38 -25.88 33.02
N PHE A 854 21.26 -26.26 32.40
CA PHE A 854 21.22 -27.29 31.37
C PHE A 854 21.47 -26.67 30.01
N MET A 855 22.61 -26.99 29.37
CA MET A 855 22.99 -26.42 28.08
C MET A 855 21.98 -26.75 26.97
N VAL A 856 21.53 -25.71 26.26
CA VAL A 856 20.70 -25.84 25.07
C VAL A 856 21.59 -26.16 23.86
N GLY A 857 21.31 -27.30 23.21
CA GLY A 857 21.99 -27.73 22.00
C GLY A 857 21.80 -26.71 20.87
N LEU A 858 22.83 -26.48 20.06
CA LEU A 858 22.90 -25.34 19.12
C LEU A 858 21.65 -25.20 18.22
N PHE A 859 21.14 -26.31 17.69
CA PHE A 859 19.96 -26.35 16.81
C PHE A 859 18.64 -25.97 17.50
N ASN A 860 18.59 -25.98 18.84
CA ASN A 860 17.38 -25.69 19.62
C ASN A 860 17.41 -24.28 20.24
N ARG A 861 18.51 -23.54 20.13
CA ARG A 861 18.65 -22.20 20.74
C ARG A 861 17.79 -21.13 20.08
N GLN A 862 17.48 -21.28 18.80
CA GLN A 862 16.55 -20.36 18.15
C GLN A 862 15.16 -20.43 18.80
N ASN A 863 14.71 -21.63 19.20
CA ASN A 863 13.44 -21.84 19.90
C ASN A 863 13.44 -21.27 21.33
N THR A 864 14.61 -20.91 21.88
CA THR A 864 14.73 -20.19 23.15
C THR A 864 15.00 -18.69 22.95
N SER A 865 15.07 -18.20 21.72
CA SER A 865 15.44 -16.80 21.48
C SER A 865 14.34 -15.82 21.89
N PHE A 866 14.74 -14.62 22.31
CA PHE A 866 13.82 -13.56 22.73
C PHE A 866 14.27 -12.16 22.30
N LEU A 867 13.29 -11.25 22.15
CA LEU A 867 13.51 -9.81 21.99
C LEU A 867 13.60 -9.11 23.35
N ASP A 868 14.46 -8.10 23.48
CA ASP A 868 14.33 -7.08 24.53
C ASP A 868 13.59 -5.82 24.06
N SER A 869 13.23 -4.94 25.00
CA SER A 869 12.53 -3.66 24.77
C SER A 869 13.33 -2.62 23.96
N THR A 870 14.54 -2.98 23.49
CA THR A 870 15.31 -2.17 22.53
C THR A 870 15.42 -2.85 21.16
N GLY A 871 14.61 -3.89 20.92
CA GLY A 871 14.60 -4.62 19.66
C GLY A 871 15.89 -5.41 19.41
N ARG A 872 16.57 -5.92 20.45
CA ARG A 872 17.75 -6.79 20.30
C ARG A 872 17.39 -8.24 20.54
N SER A 873 17.97 -9.15 19.73
CA SER A 873 17.75 -10.59 19.84
C SER A 873 18.78 -11.25 20.74
N TRP A 874 18.33 -12.15 21.60
CA TRP A 874 19.15 -12.94 22.53
C TRP A 874 18.82 -14.43 22.40
N GLU A 875 19.83 -15.30 22.32
CA GLU A 875 19.67 -16.75 22.44
C GLU A 875 20.04 -17.26 23.84
N TRP A 876 19.17 -18.05 24.47
CA TRP A 876 19.57 -18.73 25.71
C TRP A 876 20.46 -19.93 25.41
N LYS A 877 21.67 -19.91 25.97
CA LYS A 877 22.64 -21.03 25.92
C LYS A 877 22.32 -22.13 26.95
N SER A 878 21.46 -21.84 27.92
CA SER A 878 21.04 -22.70 29.02
C SER A 878 19.51 -22.62 29.16
N VAL A 879 18.83 -23.70 29.53
CA VAL A 879 17.35 -23.75 29.53
C VAL A 879 16.74 -22.64 30.40
N PRO A 880 16.00 -21.66 29.82
CA PRO A 880 15.32 -20.61 30.58
C PRO A 880 14.17 -21.18 31.41
N LYS A 881 13.73 -20.50 32.47
CA LYS A 881 12.62 -20.99 33.31
C LYS A 881 11.25 -20.71 32.70
N ASP A 882 11.07 -19.51 32.16
CA ASP A 882 9.78 -19.00 31.67
C ASP A 882 9.29 -19.70 30.39
N MET A 883 10.17 -20.42 29.68
CA MET A 883 9.79 -21.20 28.50
C MET A 883 9.01 -22.46 28.94
N PRO A 884 7.80 -22.72 28.41
CA PRO A 884 6.99 -23.87 28.82
C PRO A 884 7.73 -25.22 28.70
N ALA A 885 7.40 -26.14 29.62
CA ALA A 885 8.06 -27.44 29.82
C ALA A 885 9.56 -27.41 30.20
N SER A 886 10.15 -26.25 30.46
CA SER A 886 11.53 -26.16 31.00
C SER A 886 11.66 -26.72 32.41
N GLU A 887 10.67 -26.48 33.27
CA GLU A 887 10.60 -27.10 34.60
C GLU A 887 10.49 -28.62 34.52
N PHE A 888 9.72 -29.15 33.56
CA PHE A 888 9.64 -30.59 33.30
C PHE A 888 10.99 -31.15 32.84
N SER A 889 11.76 -30.38 32.07
CA SER A 889 13.15 -30.73 31.76
C SER A 889 13.98 -30.83 33.04
N ALA A 890 13.87 -29.88 33.97
CA ALA A 890 14.55 -29.95 35.28
C ALA A 890 14.11 -31.17 36.12
N HIS A 891 12.80 -31.42 36.22
CA HIS A 891 12.24 -32.56 36.95
C HIS A 891 12.72 -33.91 36.39
N ARG A 892 12.62 -34.11 35.06
CA ARG A 892 13.08 -35.33 34.35
C ARG A 892 14.59 -35.52 34.48
N VAL A 893 15.37 -34.43 34.36
CA VAL A 893 16.85 -34.44 34.45
C VAL A 893 17.34 -34.77 35.87
N THR A 894 16.58 -34.39 36.89
CA THR A 894 16.86 -34.70 38.31
C THR A 894 16.43 -36.12 38.65
N GLY A 895 15.18 -36.49 38.36
CA GLY A 895 14.63 -37.83 38.63
C GLY A 895 15.48 -38.93 37.99
N ALA A 896 15.84 -38.79 36.71
CA ALA A 896 16.68 -39.76 35.99
C ALA A 896 18.14 -39.88 36.50
N ARG A 897 18.57 -39.08 37.50
CA ARG A 897 19.81 -39.31 38.26
C ARG A 897 19.56 -40.04 39.57
N LEU A 898 18.46 -39.72 40.25
CA LEU A 898 18.06 -40.40 41.48
C LEU A 898 17.61 -41.84 41.20
N ASP A 899 16.95 -42.09 40.06
CA ASP A 899 16.53 -43.41 39.58
C ASP A 899 17.69 -44.42 39.51
N LEU A 900 18.92 -43.95 39.23
CA LEU A 900 20.12 -44.80 39.17
C LEU A 900 20.48 -45.46 40.51
N LEU A 901 20.01 -44.89 41.63
CA LEU A 901 20.16 -45.43 42.98
C LEU A 901 18.81 -45.69 43.66
N ARG A 902 17.72 -45.84 42.88
CA ARG A 902 16.36 -46.01 43.43
C ARG A 902 16.22 -47.23 44.33
N ALA A 903 16.96 -48.30 44.05
CA ALA A 903 16.97 -49.51 44.90
C ALA A 903 17.63 -49.26 46.28
N GLN A 904 18.50 -48.26 46.39
CA GLN A 904 19.17 -47.85 47.61
C GLN A 904 18.40 -46.74 48.35
N PHE A 905 17.73 -45.85 47.62
CA PHE A 905 16.89 -44.78 48.16
C PHE A 905 15.51 -45.26 48.65
N GLY A 906 14.88 -46.21 47.97
CA GLY A 906 13.55 -46.71 48.35
C GLY A 906 12.50 -45.60 48.32
N ASP A 907 11.90 -45.33 49.48
CA ASP A 907 10.94 -44.25 49.74
C ASP A 907 11.59 -42.94 50.27
N ARG A 908 12.89 -42.97 50.59
CA ARG A 908 13.60 -41.93 51.38
C ARG A 908 13.95 -40.67 50.60
N VAL A 909 13.82 -40.68 49.27
CA VAL A 909 14.21 -39.58 48.38
C VAL A 909 13.16 -39.36 47.29
N VAL A 910 12.66 -38.13 47.17
CA VAL A 910 11.64 -37.74 46.17
C VAL A 910 11.99 -36.36 45.62
N ASN A 911 11.81 -36.12 44.31
CA ASN A 911 12.06 -34.81 43.70
C ASN A 911 10.80 -34.18 43.06
N ARG A 912 10.80 -32.85 42.99
CA ARG A 912 9.79 -31.99 42.37
C ARG A 912 10.54 -30.82 41.72
N GLY A 913 10.38 -30.58 40.42
CA GLY A 913 11.21 -29.59 39.72
C GLY A 913 12.73 -29.80 39.94
N ASP A 914 13.42 -28.74 40.39
CA ASP A 914 14.83 -28.75 40.80
C ASP A 914 15.06 -28.96 42.32
N LEU A 915 14.01 -29.30 43.07
CA LEU A 915 13.99 -29.55 44.51
C LEU A 915 13.92 -31.05 44.84
N ILE A 916 14.60 -31.46 45.92
CA ILE A 916 14.70 -32.86 46.36
C ILE A 916 14.45 -32.95 47.86
N LEU A 917 13.39 -33.64 48.26
CA LEU A 917 13.12 -34.05 49.63
C LEU A 917 13.94 -35.30 49.96
N VAL A 918 14.67 -35.26 51.06
CA VAL A 918 15.39 -36.38 51.65
C VAL A 918 14.87 -36.62 53.08
N MET A 919 14.55 -37.87 53.41
CA MET A 919 13.89 -38.26 54.66
C MET A 919 14.72 -39.32 55.39
N GLY A 920 15.26 -38.97 56.55
CA GLY A 920 16.01 -39.90 57.42
C GLY A 920 15.24 -40.20 58.70
N ALA A 921 15.32 -41.45 59.17
CA ALA A 921 14.68 -41.86 60.44
C ALA A 921 15.26 -41.11 61.66
N ASP A 922 16.50 -40.65 61.55
CA ASP A 922 17.20 -39.73 62.46
C ASP A 922 18.22 -38.88 61.65
N SER A 923 19.04 -38.08 62.33
CA SER A 923 20.03 -37.21 61.69
C SER A 923 21.20 -37.97 61.03
N ALA A 924 21.54 -39.18 61.47
CA ALA A 924 22.60 -40.00 60.90
C ALA A 924 22.11 -40.74 59.64
N ASP A 925 20.88 -41.26 59.66
CA ASP A 925 20.22 -41.81 58.47
C ASP A 925 19.97 -40.72 57.42
N LEU A 926 19.56 -39.51 57.84
CA LEU A 926 19.46 -38.36 56.93
C LEU A 926 20.82 -38.02 56.31
N LEU A 927 21.89 -37.90 57.11
CA LEU A 927 23.23 -37.57 56.60
C LEU A 927 23.68 -38.57 55.53
N LYS A 928 23.52 -39.88 55.80
CA LYS A 928 23.76 -40.97 54.85
C LYS A 928 22.99 -40.76 53.53
N TYR A 929 21.69 -40.47 53.59
CA TYR A 929 20.89 -40.26 52.37
C TYR A 929 21.24 -38.96 51.64
N CYS A 930 21.47 -37.85 52.35
CA CYS A 930 21.93 -36.59 51.76
C CYS A 930 23.28 -36.76 51.05
N THR A 931 24.26 -37.46 51.66
CA THR A 931 25.54 -37.75 51.01
C THR A 931 25.36 -38.58 49.72
N ALA A 932 24.50 -39.60 49.75
CA ALA A 932 24.22 -40.43 48.58
C ALA A 932 23.49 -39.67 47.44
N VAL A 933 22.54 -38.78 47.79
CA VAL A 933 21.86 -37.88 46.83
C VAL A 933 22.84 -36.91 46.20
N THR A 934 23.65 -36.22 47.01
CA THR A 934 24.70 -35.29 46.53
C THR A 934 25.65 -36.00 45.57
N PHE A 935 26.13 -37.19 45.92
CA PHE A 935 26.99 -38.00 45.05
C PHE A 935 26.29 -38.40 43.74
N ALA A 936 25.03 -38.83 43.78
CA ALA A 936 24.26 -39.23 42.61
C ALA A 936 24.11 -38.10 41.56
N LEU A 937 24.04 -36.85 42.03
CA LEU A 937 23.86 -35.66 41.19
C LEU A 937 25.21 -35.13 40.69
N GLN A 938 26.16 -34.88 41.61
CA GLN A 938 27.44 -34.21 41.33
C GLN A 938 28.44 -35.05 40.51
N THR A 939 28.14 -36.32 40.15
CA THR A 939 28.94 -37.12 39.19
C THR A 939 29.28 -36.40 37.87
N LYS A 940 28.51 -35.37 37.50
CA LYS A 940 28.88 -34.36 36.49
C LYS A 940 28.91 -32.99 37.17
N PRO A 941 30.08 -32.47 37.61
CA PRO A 941 30.17 -31.12 38.14
C PRO A 941 29.74 -30.08 37.09
N TRP A 942 29.53 -28.84 37.53
CA TRP A 942 29.07 -27.68 36.71
C TRP A 942 27.62 -27.75 36.18
N LEU A 943 26.97 -28.92 36.15
CA LEU A 943 25.62 -29.06 35.56
C LEU A 943 24.50 -29.39 36.57
N ARG A 944 24.82 -29.99 37.72
CA ARG A 944 23.85 -30.54 38.70
C ARG A 944 24.42 -30.47 40.12
N GLU A 945 24.80 -29.27 40.53
CA GLU A 945 25.34 -28.98 41.86
C GLU A 945 24.20 -28.74 42.86
N ILE A 946 24.37 -29.16 44.11
CA ILE A 946 23.45 -28.82 45.21
C ILE A 946 23.77 -27.39 45.66
N ASP A 947 22.78 -26.50 45.61
CA ASP A 947 22.92 -25.13 46.12
C ASP A 947 22.60 -25.09 47.62
N LEU A 948 23.63 -25.21 48.44
CA LEU A 948 23.50 -25.16 49.90
C LEU A 948 23.01 -23.79 50.43
N TRP A 949 23.02 -22.72 49.62
CA TRP A 949 22.41 -21.43 50.01
C TRP A 949 20.89 -21.40 49.78
N LYS A 950 20.36 -22.34 49.00
CA LYS A 950 18.91 -22.52 48.71
C LYS A 950 18.37 -23.85 49.23
N SER A 951 19.10 -24.50 50.14
CA SER A 951 18.77 -25.81 50.68
C SER A 951 18.67 -25.78 52.20
N PHE A 952 17.73 -26.55 52.76
CA PHE A 952 17.58 -26.75 54.19
C PHE A 952 18.04 -28.17 54.55
N VAL A 953 18.84 -28.34 55.61
CA VAL A 953 19.44 -29.63 55.97
C VAL A 953 19.32 -29.90 57.46
N ASN A 954 18.91 -31.12 57.83
CA ASN A 954 18.71 -31.58 59.20
C ASN A 954 17.64 -30.79 59.98
N VAL A 955 16.58 -30.42 59.28
CA VAL A 955 15.38 -29.78 59.85
C VAL A 955 14.36 -30.85 60.32
N ASP A 956 13.39 -30.44 61.13
CA ASP A 956 12.25 -31.27 61.56
C ASP A 956 10.99 -30.99 60.72
N LEU A 957 9.92 -31.74 61.00
CA LEU A 957 8.66 -31.62 60.26
C LEU A 957 7.99 -30.25 60.46
N ASP A 958 8.09 -29.67 61.66
CA ASP A 958 7.47 -28.38 61.98
C ASP A 958 8.11 -27.26 61.15
N PHE A 959 9.44 -27.25 61.00
CA PHE A 959 10.12 -26.35 60.07
C PHE A 959 9.60 -26.52 58.64
N VAL A 960 9.54 -27.76 58.12
CA VAL A 960 9.08 -28.04 56.75
C VAL A 960 7.61 -27.63 56.54
N ALA A 961 6.76 -27.78 57.56
CA ALA A 961 5.36 -27.35 57.53
C ALA A 961 5.18 -25.82 57.69
N SER A 962 6.19 -25.11 58.18
CA SER A 962 6.18 -23.64 58.37
C SER A 962 6.73 -22.85 57.17
N LEU A 963 7.31 -23.52 56.17
CA LEU A 963 7.79 -22.87 54.96
C LEU A 963 6.63 -22.33 54.12
N ASP A 964 6.85 -21.17 53.50
CA ASP A 964 5.95 -20.65 52.45
C ASP A 964 5.84 -21.67 51.30
N PRO A 965 4.64 -21.94 50.75
CA PRO A 965 4.45 -22.90 49.66
C PRO A 965 5.41 -22.74 48.48
N PHE A 966 5.83 -21.52 48.15
CA PHE A 966 6.79 -21.23 47.08
C PHE A 966 8.16 -21.94 47.25
N TRP A 967 8.53 -22.33 48.47
CA TRP A 967 9.74 -23.13 48.71
C TRP A 967 9.57 -24.63 48.45
N LEU A 968 8.33 -25.13 48.44
CA LEU A 968 7.97 -26.55 48.39
C LEU A 968 7.31 -26.97 47.07
N ASP A 969 6.72 -26.04 46.34
CA ASP A 969 6.22 -26.21 44.98
C ASP A 969 7.33 -26.20 43.90
#